data_AF-A0A667ZVZ0-F1
#
_entry.id   AF-A0A667ZVZ0-F1
#
_cell.length_a   1.000
_cell.length_b   1.000
_cell.length_c   1.000
_cell.angle_alpha   90.00
_cell.angle_beta   90.00
_cell.angle_gamma   90.00
#
_symmetry.space_group_name_H-M   'P 1'
#
loop_
_entity.id
_entity.type
_entity.pdbx_description
1 polymer ?
#
loop_
_entity_poly.entity_id
_entity_poly.type
_entity_poly.pdbx_seq_one_letter_code
_entity_poly.pdbx_strand_id
1 'polypeptide(L)'
;MEKVLLGTTETPSPNREVAVRYVLLPLLPMIFGILLSGLNMCMGGSATSCEECLLIHPSCAWCAQEDFGRGRTLTSRCDFSQNLQKRGCESQFIEFPSSSTSVLKNVPLSSKGSGPTQYDVTQIMPQKISLSLRPGDQTWFEVQVRQVEDYPVDLYYLMDLSLSMKDDLDTIRNLGTKLAQEMGKLTSNFRLGFGSFVDKNMSPFSYTAPKYQENPCNGYKLFPNCVPSFGFRHILSLTDKVDRFNEEVQKQMVSRNRDAPEGGFDAILQASVCKERIGWRKEAYHLLVFATDDVPHLALDGKLGGLVQPHDGRCHLDGNNEYSASTMMDYPSLALLGEKLAENNIYLIFAVTKRLYVIYKNFTALIPGTTVEILDQDSKNIIQLIINAYNVSKGNMCLRALWRGVSVSLCDGQPLPGLRKCADLKIGDTVSFNVSVEARSCPPRGTDQSFTIKPVGFKDRLEVAVDYRCDCSCSRTARANSSICSSIGTYNCGTCRCEPGYLGARCECQEGETSSMYLSACREAEGKQVCSGRGECSCNQCLCYESEFGKIYGSFCECDDFSCARHKGILCSGHGECHCGECKCHAGYIGDNCNCSTETSPCISDDGQMCSGRGSCVCGRCQCTEPGAFGDTCEKCPTCPDACGTKRYGCILIVHTPKLKKKRNIKQKKQKRKY
;
A
#
# COMPACT_ATOMS: atom_id res chain seq x y z
N MET A 1 38.36 -58.69 -11.28
CA MET A 1 38.74 -58.70 -9.85
C MET A 1 37.47 -58.44 -9.08
N GLU A 2 36.71 -59.51 -8.87
CA GLU A 2 36.55 -60.25 -7.60
C GLU A 2 35.48 -59.58 -6.71
N LYS A 3 34.24 -60.12 -6.68
CA LYS A 3 33.73 -61.20 -5.81
C LYS A 3 33.30 -60.61 -4.43
N VAL A 4 32.16 -60.91 -3.78
CA VAL A 4 31.15 -61.98 -3.89
C VAL A 4 30.10 -61.87 -2.75
N LEU A 5 28.84 -62.29 -3.03
CA LEU A 5 27.79 -62.92 -2.17
C LEU A 5 27.17 -62.12 -0.98
N LEU A 6 25.95 -62.31 -0.47
CA LEU A 6 24.68 -63.09 -0.67
C LEU A 6 23.70 -62.53 0.40
N GLY A 7 22.37 -62.66 0.42
CA GLY A 7 21.36 -63.44 -0.31
C GLY A 7 19.96 -62.98 0.18
N THR A 8 18.92 -63.01 -0.68
CA THR A 8 17.81 -64.03 -0.71
C THR A 8 16.73 -63.78 0.37
N THR A 9 15.40 -63.74 0.13
CA THR A 9 14.50 -64.42 -0.83
C THR A 9 13.08 -63.82 -0.65
N GLU A 10 12.40 -63.38 -1.72
CA GLU A 10 11.25 -64.03 -2.40
C GLU A 10 9.83 -63.86 -1.78
N THR A 11 9.00 -63.15 -2.57
CA THR A 11 7.52 -63.15 -2.73
C THR A 11 6.96 -64.55 -3.10
N PRO A 12 5.62 -64.87 -3.17
CA PRO A 12 4.51 -64.02 -3.63
C PRO A 12 3.06 -64.28 -3.09
N SER A 13 2.14 -63.41 -3.52
CA SER A 13 0.65 -63.45 -3.51
C SER A 13 0.05 -64.70 -4.22
N PRO A 14 -1.27 -65.05 -4.14
CA PRO A 14 -2.40 -64.26 -4.70
C PRO A 14 -3.83 -64.43 -4.11
N ASN A 15 -4.74 -63.60 -4.63
CA ASN A 15 -6.20 -63.43 -4.45
C ASN A 15 -7.11 -64.66 -4.25
N ARG A 16 -8.24 -64.46 -3.53
CA ARG A 16 -9.57 -65.03 -3.89
C ARG A 16 -10.75 -64.32 -3.21
N GLU A 17 -11.73 -63.91 -4.02
CA GLU A 17 -13.09 -63.48 -3.64
C GLU A 17 -13.95 -64.67 -3.19
N VAL A 18 -14.85 -64.46 -2.21
CA VAL A 18 -16.16 -65.13 -2.09
C VAL A 18 -17.16 -64.19 -1.40
N ALA A 19 -18.34 -64.02 -2.00
CA ALA A 19 -19.52 -63.38 -1.44
C ALA A 19 -20.63 -64.42 -1.21
N VAL A 20 -21.38 -64.39 -0.09
CA VAL A 20 -22.81 -64.85 0.05
C VAL A 20 -23.46 -64.32 1.37
N ARG A 21 -24.40 -63.35 1.22
CA ARG A 21 -25.80 -63.20 1.72
C ARG A 21 -26.29 -63.39 3.20
N TYR A 22 -26.97 -62.32 3.70
CA TYR A 22 -28.31 -62.20 4.40
C TYR A 22 -28.55 -62.94 5.76
N VAL A 23 -29.25 -62.49 6.84
CA VAL A 23 -30.30 -61.49 7.17
C VAL A 23 -30.26 -61.23 8.71
N LEU A 24 -30.61 -60.01 9.19
CA LEU A 24 -31.55 -59.68 10.31
C LEU A 24 -31.13 -58.45 11.13
N LEU A 25 -31.93 -57.38 10.99
CA LEU A 25 -32.07 -56.24 11.91
C LEU A 25 -32.88 -56.67 13.15
N PRO A 26 -32.77 -55.99 14.32
CA PRO A 26 -33.53 -54.75 14.50
C PRO A 26 -32.86 -53.64 15.35
N LEU A 27 -33.06 -52.41 14.89
CA LEU A 27 -33.48 -51.20 15.64
C LEU A 27 -32.90 -50.95 17.04
N LEU A 28 -31.91 -50.04 17.12
CA LEU A 28 -31.89 -48.94 18.10
C LEU A 28 -30.82 -47.87 17.71
N PRO A 29 -31.14 -46.86 16.90
CA PRO A 29 -30.45 -45.58 16.95
C PRO A 29 -31.23 -44.61 17.85
N MET A 30 -30.53 -43.64 18.44
CA MET A 30 -31.04 -42.59 19.36
C MET A 30 -31.05 -43.02 20.84
N ILE A 31 -29.92 -42.80 21.51
CA ILE A 31 -29.75 -41.99 22.74
C ILE A 31 -28.26 -42.11 23.08
N PHE A 32 -27.40 -41.43 22.32
CA PHE A 32 -26.04 -41.08 22.77
C PHE A 32 -25.49 -40.01 21.80
N GLY A 33 -26.01 -38.79 21.92
CA GLY A 33 -25.67 -37.72 20.99
C GLY A 33 -26.15 -36.33 21.41
N ILE A 34 -26.39 -36.10 22.70
CA ILE A 34 -26.71 -34.76 23.22
C ILE A 34 -26.07 -34.63 24.59
N LEU A 35 -24.84 -34.10 24.64
CA LEU A 35 -24.24 -33.33 25.75
C LEU A 35 -22.74 -33.16 25.48
N LEU A 36 -22.40 -32.37 24.47
CA LEU A 36 -21.09 -31.71 24.32
C LEU A 36 -21.32 -30.50 23.41
N SER A 37 -21.98 -29.50 23.96
CA SER A 37 -22.05 -28.16 23.39
C SER A 37 -21.71 -27.19 24.51
N GLY A 38 -20.64 -26.43 24.36
CA GLY A 38 -20.57 -25.13 25.03
C GLY A 38 -19.25 -24.75 25.67
N LEU A 39 -18.23 -24.47 24.85
CA LEU A 39 -17.50 -23.20 24.96
C LEU A 39 -17.31 -22.67 23.54
N ASN A 40 -17.86 -21.49 23.25
CA ASN A 40 -17.55 -20.77 22.02
C ASN A 40 -16.37 -19.81 22.26
N MET A 41 -15.82 -19.22 21.20
CA MET A 41 -14.63 -18.36 21.29
C MET A 41 -14.75 -17.22 22.33
N CYS A 42 -15.97 -16.68 22.55
CA CYS A 42 -16.22 -15.59 23.49
C CYS A 42 -16.27 -16.06 24.95
N MET A 43 -16.60 -17.33 25.16
CA MET A 43 -16.59 -17.97 26.48
C MET A 43 -15.22 -18.59 26.82
N GLY A 44 -14.41 -18.91 25.80
CA GLY A 44 -13.10 -19.56 25.96
C GLY A 44 -11.99 -18.62 26.44
N GLY A 45 -12.11 -17.30 26.19
CA GLY A 45 -11.33 -16.29 26.88
C GLY A 45 -12.12 -15.83 28.10
N SER A 46 -11.61 -16.04 29.31
CA SER A 46 -12.28 -15.66 30.56
C SER A 46 -12.32 -14.13 30.77
N ALA A 47 -12.95 -13.38 29.86
CA ALA A 47 -13.03 -11.93 29.92
C ALA A 47 -13.63 -11.50 31.27
N THR A 48 -12.84 -10.75 32.05
CA THR A 48 -13.23 -10.29 33.38
C THR A 48 -13.91 -8.92 33.34
N SER A 49 -13.75 -8.22 32.22
CA SER A 49 -14.34 -6.91 31.94
C SER A 49 -15.04 -6.87 30.59
N CYS A 50 -15.90 -5.86 30.42
CA CYS A 50 -16.61 -5.63 29.17
C CYS A 50 -15.62 -5.30 28.04
N GLU A 51 -14.61 -4.49 28.32
CA GLU A 51 -13.57 -4.09 27.37
C GLU A 51 -12.76 -5.30 26.87
N GLU A 52 -12.34 -6.19 27.77
CA GLU A 52 -11.68 -7.45 27.39
C GLU A 52 -12.57 -8.32 26.50
N CYS A 53 -13.85 -8.44 26.84
CA CYS A 53 -14.80 -9.23 26.05
C CYS A 53 -14.91 -8.72 24.61
N LEU A 54 -15.01 -7.40 24.43
CA LEU A 54 -15.15 -6.81 23.10
C LEU A 54 -13.88 -6.94 22.25
N LEU A 55 -12.70 -7.08 22.89
CA LEU A 55 -11.40 -7.29 22.23
C LEU A 55 -11.16 -8.76 21.80
N ILE A 56 -11.88 -9.74 22.36
CA ILE A 56 -11.70 -11.16 21.98
C ILE A 56 -12.04 -11.38 20.50
N HIS A 57 -13.24 -10.95 20.09
CA HIS A 57 -13.70 -11.08 18.70
C HIS A 57 -14.88 -10.14 18.43
N PRO A 58 -15.05 -9.63 17.18
CA PRO A 58 -16.19 -8.78 16.79
C PRO A 58 -17.57 -9.35 17.08
N SER A 59 -17.69 -10.68 17.07
CA SER A 59 -18.96 -11.36 17.34
C SER A 59 -19.30 -11.45 18.82
N CYS A 60 -18.36 -11.18 19.73
CA CYS A 60 -18.60 -11.24 21.17
C CYS A 60 -19.39 -10.03 21.64
N ALA A 61 -20.25 -10.25 22.61
CA ALA A 61 -21.08 -9.24 23.27
C ALA A 61 -20.96 -9.42 24.79
N TRP A 62 -21.21 -8.34 25.53
CA TRP A 62 -21.16 -8.35 26.98
C TRP A 62 -22.53 -8.05 27.60
N CYS A 63 -22.91 -8.76 28.65
CA CYS A 63 -24.12 -8.47 29.41
C CYS A 63 -23.82 -7.68 30.70
N ALA A 64 -24.24 -6.41 30.71
CA ALA A 64 -24.07 -5.50 31.85
C ALA A 64 -25.18 -5.58 32.91
N GLN A 65 -26.17 -6.47 32.73
CA GLN A 65 -27.32 -6.61 33.61
C GLN A 65 -26.93 -7.17 34.98
N GLU A 66 -27.37 -6.54 36.07
CA GLU A 66 -26.91 -6.84 37.44
C GLU A 66 -27.22 -8.27 37.91
N ASP A 67 -28.39 -8.80 37.58
CA ASP A 67 -28.89 -10.10 38.03
C ASP A 67 -28.62 -11.26 37.06
N PHE A 68 -27.94 -10.98 35.95
CA PHE A 68 -27.56 -11.99 34.97
C PHE A 68 -26.60 -13.02 35.59
N GLY A 69 -26.94 -14.31 35.50
CA GLY A 69 -26.11 -15.42 35.98
C GLY A 69 -26.26 -15.82 37.44
N ARG A 70 -27.30 -15.34 38.16
CA ARG A 70 -27.52 -15.67 39.59
C ARG A 70 -27.94 -17.13 39.87
N GLY A 71 -28.21 -17.95 38.85
CA GLY A 71 -28.64 -19.35 39.01
C GLY A 71 -27.55 -20.37 38.69
N ARG A 72 -26.80 -20.83 39.70
CA ARG A 72 -26.01 -22.10 39.82
C ARG A 72 -25.20 -22.67 38.64
N THR A 73 -25.09 -22.00 37.51
CA THR A 73 -24.21 -22.36 36.40
C THR A 73 -23.35 -21.14 36.11
N LEU A 74 -22.03 -21.31 36.09
CA LEU A 74 -21.07 -20.28 35.68
C LEU A 74 -21.42 -19.77 34.28
N THR A 75 -22.26 -18.73 34.19
CA THR A 75 -22.59 -18.09 32.91
C THR A 75 -21.64 -16.94 32.70
N SER A 76 -20.71 -17.10 31.75
CA SER A 76 -19.91 -15.99 31.25
C SER A 76 -20.82 -14.82 30.85
N ARG A 77 -20.48 -13.60 31.30
CA ARG A 77 -21.12 -12.35 30.84
C ARG A 77 -20.68 -11.98 29.42
N CYS A 78 -19.62 -12.63 28.91
CA CYS A 78 -19.15 -12.53 27.53
C CYS A 78 -19.62 -13.73 26.72
N ASP A 79 -20.42 -13.50 25.69
CA ASP A 79 -20.91 -14.53 24.76
C ASP A 79 -21.40 -13.88 23.46
N PHE A 80 -21.84 -14.64 22.48
CA PHE A 80 -22.59 -14.10 21.35
C PHE A 80 -23.89 -13.43 21.84
N SER A 81 -24.25 -12.30 21.25
CA SER A 81 -25.44 -11.51 21.62
C SER A 81 -26.72 -12.37 21.70
N GLN A 82 -26.92 -13.29 20.74
CA GLN A 82 -28.07 -14.19 20.73
C GLN A 82 -28.08 -15.18 21.92
N ASN A 83 -26.92 -15.64 22.38
CA ASN A 83 -26.81 -16.53 23.52
C ASN A 83 -27.10 -15.80 24.82
N LEU A 84 -26.63 -14.55 24.96
CA LEU A 84 -26.94 -13.71 26.12
C LEU A 84 -28.45 -13.45 26.25
N GLN A 85 -29.11 -13.14 25.13
CA GLN A 85 -30.57 -12.97 25.11
C GLN A 85 -31.30 -14.25 25.51
N LYS A 86 -30.90 -15.40 24.96
CA LYS A 86 -31.49 -16.71 25.32
C LYS A 86 -31.30 -17.05 26.80
N ARG A 87 -30.24 -16.55 27.43
CA ARG A 87 -29.95 -16.73 28.86
C ARG A 87 -30.60 -15.67 29.75
N GLY A 88 -31.39 -14.75 29.18
CA GLY A 88 -32.18 -13.77 29.92
C GLY A 88 -31.53 -12.40 30.10
N CYS A 89 -30.48 -12.05 29.34
CA CYS A 89 -29.98 -10.68 29.30
C CYS A 89 -30.91 -9.81 28.43
N GLU A 90 -31.47 -8.75 29.00
CA GLU A 90 -32.29 -7.80 28.25
C GLU A 90 -31.43 -7.04 27.24
N SER A 91 -31.98 -6.75 26.06
CA SER A 91 -31.26 -6.12 24.95
C SER A 91 -30.61 -4.78 25.30
N GLN A 92 -31.20 -4.03 26.22
CA GLN A 92 -30.69 -2.72 26.67
C GLN A 92 -29.40 -2.82 27.51
N PHE A 93 -29.13 -3.98 28.10
CA PHE A 93 -27.91 -4.24 28.88
C PHE A 93 -26.85 -4.99 28.08
N ILE A 94 -27.10 -5.29 26.80
CA ILE A 94 -26.14 -5.95 25.92
C ILE A 94 -25.26 -4.91 25.24
N GLU A 95 -23.98 -4.95 25.57
CA GLU A 95 -22.93 -4.16 24.93
C GLU A 95 -22.42 -4.94 23.70
N PHE A 96 -22.79 -4.45 22.52
CA PHE A 96 -22.38 -5.01 21.24
C PHE A 96 -22.19 -3.90 20.21
N PRO A 97 -21.15 -3.06 20.34
CA PRO A 97 -20.85 -2.05 19.34
C PRO A 97 -20.48 -2.72 18.02
N SER A 98 -20.85 -2.09 16.91
CA SER A 98 -20.49 -2.51 15.55
C SER A 98 -19.77 -1.38 14.83
N SER A 99 -18.83 -1.74 13.96
CA SER A 99 -18.15 -0.77 13.12
C SER A 99 -19.14 -0.12 12.14
N SER A 100 -19.02 1.18 11.94
CA SER A 100 -19.90 1.95 11.07
C SER A 100 -19.15 3.03 10.31
N THR A 101 -19.72 3.41 9.16
CA THR A 101 -19.17 4.43 8.28
C THR A 101 -20.21 5.51 8.02
N SER A 102 -19.81 6.77 8.14
CA SER A 102 -20.67 7.93 7.89
C SER A 102 -19.99 8.92 6.94
N VAL A 103 -20.71 9.33 5.90
CA VAL A 103 -20.19 10.29 4.91
C VAL A 103 -20.52 11.70 5.38
N LEU A 104 -19.50 12.54 5.59
CA LEU A 104 -19.64 13.90 6.10
C LEU A 104 -19.66 14.95 4.99
N LYS A 105 -18.91 14.74 3.89
CA LYS A 105 -18.89 15.64 2.73
C LYS A 105 -18.84 14.83 1.44
N ASN A 106 -19.84 15.04 0.57
CA ASN A 106 -20.01 14.28 -0.67
C ASN A 106 -20.44 15.18 -1.84
N VAL A 107 -19.52 16.03 -2.29
CA VAL A 107 -19.68 16.86 -3.49
C VAL A 107 -19.56 15.96 -4.73
N PRO A 108 -20.48 16.06 -5.72
CA PRO A 108 -20.44 15.24 -6.91
C PRO A 108 -19.23 15.55 -7.81
N LEU A 109 -18.79 14.55 -8.57
CA LEU A 109 -17.68 14.68 -9.51
C LEU A 109 -18.01 15.68 -10.64
N SER A 110 -17.08 16.58 -10.92
CA SER A 110 -17.21 17.56 -12.00
C SER A 110 -17.07 16.89 -13.37
N SER A 111 -17.79 17.41 -14.37
CA SER A 111 -17.70 16.93 -15.76
C SER A 111 -16.59 17.61 -16.56
N LYS A 112 -16.30 18.89 -16.27
CA LYS A 112 -15.25 19.69 -16.95
C LYS A 112 -14.42 20.49 -15.95
N GLY A 113 -13.13 20.67 -16.28
CA GLY A 113 -12.15 21.40 -15.46
C GLY A 113 -12.21 22.91 -15.64
N SER A 114 -12.97 23.38 -16.63
CA SER A 114 -13.04 24.76 -17.10
C SER A 114 -14.51 25.21 -17.16
N GLY A 115 -14.94 25.98 -16.16
CA GLY A 115 -16.29 26.54 -16.03
C GLY A 115 -16.26 27.98 -15.48
N PRO A 116 -17.42 28.69 -15.46
CA PRO A 116 -17.49 30.10 -15.05
C PRO A 116 -17.06 30.35 -13.61
N THR A 117 -17.07 29.32 -12.76
CA THR A 117 -16.43 29.29 -11.44
C THR A 117 -15.17 28.44 -11.53
N GLN A 118 -14.06 29.07 -11.89
CA GLN A 118 -12.78 28.47 -12.30
C GLN A 118 -12.02 27.69 -11.18
N TYR A 119 -12.66 27.43 -10.02
CA TYR A 119 -11.97 27.12 -8.76
C TYR A 119 -12.51 25.94 -7.94
N ASP A 120 -13.54 25.21 -8.40
CA ASP A 120 -14.14 24.09 -7.64
C ASP A 120 -14.32 22.82 -8.50
N VAL A 121 -13.25 22.41 -9.17
CA VAL A 121 -13.24 21.10 -9.86
C VAL A 121 -13.11 20.00 -8.81
N THR A 122 -14.10 19.11 -8.73
CA THR A 122 -14.13 17.96 -7.83
C THR A 122 -13.84 16.68 -8.60
N GLN A 123 -12.74 16.01 -8.27
CA GLN A 123 -12.24 14.81 -8.97
C GLN A 123 -12.29 13.54 -8.11
N ILE A 124 -12.58 13.66 -6.82
CA ILE A 124 -12.79 12.54 -5.89
C ILE A 124 -14.08 12.74 -5.10
N MET A 125 -14.83 11.66 -4.89
CA MET A 125 -15.97 11.65 -3.98
C MET A 125 -16.02 10.33 -3.19
N PRO A 126 -16.45 10.36 -1.91
CA PRO A 126 -16.68 11.56 -1.09
C PRO A 126 -15.36 12.28 -0.71
N GLN A 127 -15.45 13.48 -0.12
CA GLN A 127 -14.26 14.25 0.32
C GLN A 127 -13.98 14.08 1.80
N LYS A 128 -15.00 13.73 2.61
CA LYS A 128 -14.83 13.51 4.05
C LYS A 128 -15.71 12.39 4.57
N ILE A 129 -15.11 11.45 5.29
CA ILE A 129 -15.77 10.32 5.95
C ILE A 129 -15.38 10.30 7.43
N SER A 130 -16.31 9.86 8.29
CA SER A 130 -16.03 9.45 9.66
C SER A 130 -16.35 7.97 9.84
N LEU A 131 -15.35 7.22 10.30
CA LEU A 131 -15.42 5.82 10.66
C LEU A 131 -15.53 5.72 12.18
N SER A 132 -16.39 4.82 12.65
CA SER A 132 -16.40 4.36 14.04
C SER A 132 -16.04 2.88 14.01
N LEU A 133 -14.87 2.52 14.53
CA LEU A 133 -14.30 1.17 14.41
C LEU A 133 -14.27 0.47 15.76
N ARG A 134 -14.82 -0.74 15.78
CA ARG A 134 -14.57 -1.71 16.85
C ARG A 134 -13.33 -2.55 16.49
N PRO A 135 -12.39 -2.79 17.43
CA PRO A 135 -11.25 -3.66 17.16
C PRO A 135 -11.66 -5.05 16.65
N GLY A 136 -10.97 -5.51 15.61
CA GLY A 136 -11.23 -6.74 14.86
C GLY A 136 -12.39 -6.66 13.86
N ASP A 137 -13.26 -5.64 13.93
CA ASP A 137 -14.46 -5.53 13.09
C ASP A 137 -14.19 -4.67 11.85
N GLN A 138 -14.46 -5.22 10.67
CA GLN A 138 -14.15 -4.59 9.39
C GLN A 138 -15.33 -3.76 8.89
N THR A 139 -15.05 -2.55 8.39
CA THR A 139 -16.01 -1.74 7.63
C THR A 139 -15.48 -1.43 6.24
N TRP A 140 -16.34 -0.93 5.36
CA TRP A 140 -15.97 -0.56 4.00
C TRP A 140 -16.68 0.71 3.55
N PHE A 141 -16.06 1.41 2.60
CA PHE A 141 -16.65 2.53 1.90
C PHE A 141 -16.18 2.60 0.45
N GLU A 142 -17.01 3.16 -0.42
CA GLU A 142 -16.67 3.39 -1.81
C GLU A 142 -16.03 4.77 -2.00
N VAL A 143 -14.97 4.81 -2.81
CA VAL A 143 -14.32 6.03 -3.29
C VAL A 143 -14.39 6.04 -4.80
N GLN A 144 -14.96 7.09 -5.37
CA GLN A 144 -15.00 7.29 -6.81
C GLN A 144 -14.03 8.39 -7.21
N VAL A 145 -13.25 8.14 -8.27
CA VAL A 145 -12.29 9.10 -8.80
C VAL A 145 -12.54 9.26 -10.29
N ARG A 146 -12.60 10.51 -10.75
CA ARG A 146 -12.81 10.84 -12.16
C ARG A 146 -11.71 11.72 -12.71
N GLN A 147 -11.24 11.35 -13.90
CA GLN A 147 -10.41 12.22 -14.72
C GLN A 147 -11.29 13.22 -15.45
N VAL A 148 -11.21 14.47 -15.01
CA VAL A 148 -12.04 15.53 -15.56
C VAL A 148 -11.46 15.97 -16.92
N GLU A 149 -12.34 16.18 -17.89
CA GLU A 149 -11.98 16.73 -19.19
C GLU A 149 -11.51 18.18 -19.06
N ASP A 150 -10.57 18.59 -19.92
CA ASP A 150 -10.06 19.96 -19.97
C ASP A 150 -9.51 20.49 -18.62
N TYR A 151 -8.77 19.64 -17.91
CA TYR A 151 -8.08 20.05 -16.68
C TYR A 151 -6.85 20.91 -17.00
N PRO A 152 -6.59 22.01 -16.25
CA PRO A 152 -5.47 22.91 -16.54
C PRO A 152 -4.11 22.21 -16.51
N VAL A 153 -3.18 22.66 -17.35
CA VAL A 153 -1.82 22.08 -17.45
C VAL A 153 -0.78 23.17 -17.31
N ASP A 154 0.19 22.92 -16.45
CA ASP A 154 1.42 23.69 -16.33
C ASP A 154 2.56 22.83 -16.86
N LEU A 155 3.30 23.34 -17.85
CA LEU A 155 4.48 22.69 -18.39
C LEU A 155 5.70 23.56 -18.14
N TYR A 156 6.67 23.03 -17.40
CA TYR A 156 7.96 23.66 -17.21
C TYR A 156 9.02 22.92 -18.02
N TYR A 157 9.61 23.60 -18.99
CA TYR A 157 10.64 23.04 -19.86
C TYR A 157 12.02 23.31 -19.27
N LEU A 158 12.68 22.25 -18.81
CA LEU A 158 13.99 22.29 -18.19
C LEU A 158 15.03 21.72 -19.17
N MET A 159 15.88 22.61 -19.67
CA MET A 159 16.79 22.30 -20.76
C MET A 159 18.25 22.33 -20.33
N ASP A 160 18.98 21.28 -20.68
CA ASP A 160 20.42 21.26 -20.71
C ASP A 160 20.95 22.28 -21.73
N LEU A 161 21.81 23.19 -21.28
CA LEU A 161 22.48 24.19 -22.13
C LEU A 161 24.00 23.97 -22.19
N SER A 162 24.47 22.74 -22.05
CA SER A 162 25.84 22.37 -22.40
C SER A 162 26.07 22.53 -23.91
N LEU A 163 27.34 22.38 -24.31
CA LEU A 163 27.74 22.73 -25.67
C LEU A 163 27.14 21.78 -26.72
N SER A 164 26.85 20.53 -26.35
CA SER A 164 26.23 19.54 -27.24
C SER A 164 24.81 19.93 -27.63
N MET A 165 24.05 20.55 -26.72
CA MET A 165 22.64 20.93 -26.91
C MET A 165 22.43 22.19 -27.79
N LYS A 166 23.46 22.63 -28.54
CA LYS A 166 23.42 23.89 -29.30
C LYS A 166 22.44 23.87 -30.46
N ASP A 167 22.34 22.75 -31.16
CA ASP A 167 21.41 22.52 -32.26
C ASP A 167 19.98 22.30 -31.74
N ASP A 168 19.80 21.59 -30.62
CA ASP A 168 18.50 21.49 -29.93
C ASP A 168 17.94 22.87 -29.56
N LEU A 169 18.79 23.78 -29.07
CA LEU A 169 18.40 25.14 -28.74
C LEU A 169 17.88 25.90 -29.98
N ASP A 170 18.48 25.68 -31.15
CA ASP A 170 18.01 26.28 -32.40
C ASP A 170 16.65 25.72 -32.85
N THR A 171 16.38 24.44 -32.61
CA THR A 171 15.05 23.85 -32.84
C THR A 171 14.01 24.41 -31.86
N ILE A 172 14.34 24.50 -30.57
CA ILE A 172 13.41 24.90 -29.50
C ILE A 172 12.99 26.37 -29.62
N ARG A 173 13.84 27.24 -30.19
CA ARG A 173 13.49 28.65 -30.49
C ARG A 173 12.21 28.82 -31.32
N ASN A 174 11.83 27.81 -32.11
CA ASN A 174 10.63 27.80 -32.95
C ASN A 174 9.51 26.89 -32.40
N LEU A 175 9.70 26.31 -31.22
CA LEU A 175 8.86 25.26 -30.68
C LEU A 175 7.70 25.79 -29.83
N GLY A 176 7.88 26.89 -29.09
CA GLY A 176 6.92 27.34 -28.07
C GLY A 176 5.51 27.57 -28.61
N THR A 177 5.38 28.24 -29.76
CA THR A 177 4.09 28.48 -30.43
C THR A 177 3.45 27.18 -30.90
N LYS A 178 4.22 26.28 -31.52
CA LYS A 178 3.72 24.99 -32.00
C LYS A 178 3.30 24.08 -30.84
N LEU A 179 4.07 24.06 -29.76
CA LEU A 179 3.74 23.31 -28.55
C LEU A 179 2.44 23.81 -27.93
N ALA A 180 2.28 25.12 -27.77
CA ALA A 180 1.04 25.68 -27.24
C ALA A 180 -0.17 25.41 -28.14
N GLN A 181 -0.02 25.42 -29.47
CA GLN A 181 -1.09 25.05 -30.40
C GLN A 181 -1.51 23.59 -30.23
N GLU A 182 -0.57 22.66 -30.09
CA GLU A 182 -0.89 21.24 -29.88
C GLU A 182 -1.46 20.98 -28.48
N MET A 183 -0.91 21.62 -27.44
CA MET A 183 -1.45 21.53 -26.08
C MET A 183 -2.83 22.18 -25.96
N GLY A 184 -3.11 23.22 -26.75
CA GLY A 184 -4.42 23.87 -26.87
C GLY A 184 -5.53 22.97 -27.38
N LYS A 185 -5.19 21.86 -28.06
CA LYS A 185 -6.16 20.82 -28.46
C LYS A 185 -6.56 19.91 -27.29
N LEU A 186 -5.74 19.84 -26.24
CA LEU A 186 -5.91 18.96 -25.09
C LEU A 186 -6.48 19.71 -23.87
N THR A 187 -6.07 20.97 -23.68
CA THR A 187 -6.58 21.84 -22.63
C THR A 187 -6.72 23.28 -23.10
N SER A 188 -7.78 23.94 -22.66
CA SER A 188 -8.02 25.38 -22.85
C SER A 188 -7.18 26.24 -21.92
N ASN A 189 -6.58 25.68 -20.86
CA ASN A 189 -5.91 26.44 -19.81
C ASN A 189 -4.46 25.95 -19.57
N PHE A 190 -3.59 26.32 -20.52
CA PHE A 190 -2.19 25.94 -20.58
C PHE A 190 -1.26 27.06 -20.13
N ARG A 191 -0.24 26.73 -19.33
CA ARG A 191 0.89 27.63 -19.02
C ARG A 191 2.21 26.95 -19.33
N LEU A 192 3.15 27.75 -19.85
CA LEU A 192 4.48 27.31 -20.24
C LEU A 192 5.54 28.13 -19.49
N GLY A 193 6.57 27.46 -18.99
CA GLY A 193 7.73 28.06 -18.33
C GLY A 193 9.03 27.45 -18.85
N PHE A 194 10.15 28.12 -18.58
CA PHE A 194 11.47 27.72 -19.07
C PHE A 194 12.54 27.90 -18.00
N GLY A 195 13.44 26.92 -17.91
CA GLY A 195 14.66 26.99 -17.12
C GLY A 195 15.78 26.24 -17.81
N SER A 196 17.01 26.54 -17.40
CA SER A 196 18.20 25.92 -17.95
C SER A 196 19.17 25.46 -16.88
N PHE A 197 20.00 24.48 -17.21
CA PHE A 197 21.07 23.99 -16.36
C PHE A 197 22.28 23.59 -17.20
N VAL A 198 23.42 23.48 -16.53
CA VAL A 198 24.65 22.88 -17.07
C VAL A 198 25.24 22.02 -15.96
N ASP A 199 26.09 22.61 -15.11
CA ASP A 199 26.61 21.94 -13.93
C ASP A 199 27.18 22.95 -12.92
N LYS A 200 27.56 22.47 -11.74
CA LYS A 200 28.17 23.27 -10.69
C LYS A 200 29.38 24.02 -11.24
N ASN A 201 29.35 25.36 -11.15
CA ASN A 201 30.42 26.20 -11.67
C ASN A 201 31.64 26.23 -10.74
N MET A 202 32.31 25.08 -10.61
CA MET A 202 33.50 24.90 -9.79
C MET A 202 34.34 23.73 -10.31
N SER A 203 35.60 23.65 -9.87
CA SER A 203 36.46 22.50 -10.16
C SER A 203 35.98 21.26 -9.38
N PRO A 204 36.01 20.05 -9.96
CA PRO A 204 36.53 19.70 -11.29
C PRO A 204 35.53 19.80 -12.45
N PHE A 205 34.26 20.12 -12.19
CA PHE A 205 33.14 20.05 -13.13
C PHE A 205 33.17 21.15 -14.22
N SER A 206 33.66 22.35 -13.87
CA SER A 206 33.80 23.48 -14.80
C SER A 206 35.25 23.94 -15.00
N TYR A 207 35.47 24.73 -16.06
CA TYR A 207 36.75 25.38 -16.33
C TYR A 207 36.92 26.62 -15.45
N THR A 208 37.67 26.51 -14.35
CA THR A 208 37.85 27.60 -13.36
C THR A 208 39.06 28.51 -13.60
N ALA A 209 39.97 28.14 -14.51
CA ALA A 209 41.16 28.94 -14.80
C ALA A 209 40.76 30.30 -15.42
N PRO A 210 41.48 31.40 -15.12
CA PRO A 210 41.09 32.76 -15.53
C PRO A 210 40.76 32.94 -17.01
N LYS A 211 41.46 32.20 -17.90
CA LYS A 211 41.23 32.20 -19.35
C LYS A 211 39.81 31.80 -19.77
N TYR A 212 39.13 31.00 -18.94
CA TYR A 212 37.83 30.37 -19.25
C TYR A 212 36.67 30.94 -18.43
N GLN A 213 36.92 31.84 -17.48
CA GLN A 213 35.87 32.35 -16.58
C GLN A 213 34.76 33.09 -17.31
N GLU A 214 35.11 33.93 -18.30
CA GLU A 214 34.12 34.66 -19.11
C GLU A 214 33.63 33.86 -20.32
N ASN A 215 34.47 32.95 -20.83
CA ASN A 215 34.16 32.14 -22.01
C ASN A 215 34.83 30.75 -21.91
N PRO A 216 34.10 29.74 -21.41
CA PRO A 216 34.59 28.35 -21.32
C PRO A 216 34.92 27.71 -22.69
N CYS A 217 34.42 28.28 -23.78
CA CYS A 217 34.64 27.79 -25.14
C CYS A 217 35.88 28.40 -25.81
N ASN A 218 36.67 29.20 -25.08
CA ASN A 218 37.92 29.76 -25.59
C ASN A 218 38.86 28.65 -26.13
N GLY A 219 39.20 28.71 -27.41
CA GLY A 219 40.03 27.71 -28.09
C GLY A 219 39.26 26.55 -28.75
N TYR A 220 37.94 26.51 -28.60
CA TYR A 220 37.09 25.55 -29.32
C TYR A 220 36.66 26.14 -30.68
N LYS A 221 37.25 25.64 -31.78
CA LYS A 221 37.13 26.28 -33.12
C LYS A 221 35.71 26.32 -33.68
N LEU A 222 34.90 25.29 -33.44
CA LEU A 222 33.54 25.18 -33.98
C LEU A 222 32.55 26.11 -33.28
N PHE A 223 32.78 26.41 -32.00
CA PHE A 223 31.94 27.27 -31.17
C PHE A 223 32.83 28.18 -30.32
N PRO A 224 33.27 29.33 -30.85
CA PRO A 224 34.29 30.15 -30.19
C PRO A 224 33.76 30.91 -28.96
N ASN A 225 32.43 31.09 -28.84
CA ASN A 225 31.79 31.90 -27.81
C ASN A 225 30.66 31.12 -27.13
N CYS A 226 30.69 31.07 -25.80
CA CYS A 226 29.60 30.55 -24.96
C CYS A 226 29.59 31.29 -23.62
N VAL A 227 28.50 31.16 -22.86
CA VAL A 227 28.38 31.82 -21.55
C VAL A 227 29.13 31.06 -20.45
N PRO A 228 29.54 31.73 -19.35
CA PRO A 228 30.11 31.05 -18.18
C PRO A 228 29.24 29.91 -17.69
N SER A 229 29.86 28.87 -17.13
CA SER A 229 29.11 27.73 -16.57
C SER A 229 28.24 28.15 -15.39
N PHE A 230 27.11 27.48 -15.20
CA PHE A 230 26.14 27.76 -14.15
C PHE A 230 25.39 26.48 -13.78
N GLY A 231 24.97 26.36 -12.51
CA GLY A 231 24.22 25.21 -12.03
C GLY A 231 22.81 25.16 -12.60
N PHE A 232 21.92 26.01 -12.10
CA PHE A 232 20.53 26.13 -12.57
C PHE A 232 20.10 27.59 -12.63
N ARG A 233 19.38 27.95 -13.69
CA ARG A 233 18.78 29.26 -13.93
C ARG A 233 17.29 29.11 -14.21
N HIS A 234 16.48 29.78 -13.42
CA HIS A 234 15.08 29.98 -13.74
C HIS A 234 14.92 31.22 -14.63
N ILE A 235 14.37 31.03 -15.84
CA ILE A 235 14.34 32.08 -16.87
C ILE A 235 12.92 32.64 -17.02
N LEU A 236 11.93 31.77 -17.21
CA LEU A 236 10.54 32.16 -17.44
C LEU A 236 9.60 31.43 -16.48
N SER A 237 8.95 32.19 -15.60
CA SER A 237 7.84 31.71 -14.77
C SER A 237 6.66 31.27 -15.63
N LEU A 238 5.93 30.26 -15.16
CA LEU A 238 4.77 29.69 -15.83
C LEU A 238 3.75 30.79 -16.21
N THR A 239 3.57 31.00 -17.51
CA THR A 239 2.68 32.02 -18.06
C THR A 239 1.83 31.45 -19.20
N ASP A 240 0.66 32.03 -19.39
CA ASP A 240 -0.24 31.79 -20.53
C ASP A 240 0.23 32.55 -21.81
N LYS A 241 1.18 33.47 -21.68
CA LYS A 241 1.75 34.23 -22.80
C LYS A 241 2.85 33.45 -23.50
N VAL A 242 2.46 32.59 -24.43
CA VAL A 242 3.35 31.70 -25.19
C VAL A 242 4.47 32.46 -25.92
N ASP A 243 4.19 33.66 -26.44
CA ASP A 243 5.19 34.44 -27.17
C ASP A 243 6.41 34.80 -26.29
N ARG A 244 6.20 34.99 -24.98
CA ARG A 244 7.31 35.23 -24.03
C ARG A 244 8.26 34.06 -23.94
N PHE A 245 7.78 32.82 -24.11
CA PHE A 245 8.66 31.65 -24.15
C PHE A 245 9.64 31.76 -25.30
N ASN A 246 9.15 32.05 -26.51
CA ASN A 246 10.02 32.18 -27.68
C ASN A 246 11.01 33.33 -27.51
N GLU A 247 10.55 34.48 -26.99
CA GLU A 247 11.42 35.63 -26.71
C GLU A 247 12.54 35.28 -25.72
N GLU A 248 12.24 34.59 -24.62
CA GLU A 248 13.26 34.24 -23.62
C GLU A 248 14.20 33.14 -24.11
N VAL A 249 13.71 32.13 -24.84
CA VAL A 249 14.56 31.07 -25.42
C VAL A 249 15.52 31.64 -26.49
N GLN A 250 15.08 32.62 -27.29
CA GLN A 250 15.94 33.27 -28.28
C GLN A 250 17.16 33.97 -27.65
N LYS A 251 17.02 34.48 -26.42
CA LYS A 251 18.11 35.15 -25.69
C LYS A 251 19.13 34.16 -25.11
N GLN A 252 18.80 32.87 -25.04
CA GLN A 252 19.68 31.89 -24.42
C GLN A 252 20.85 31.53 -25.32
N MET A 253 21.96 31.21 -24.66
CA MET A 253 23.18 30.72 -25.26
C MET A 253 23.67 29.52 -24.46
N VAL A 254 24.25 28.55 -25.15
CA VAL A 254 24.90 27.41 -24.51
C VAL A 254 26.13 27.83 -23.72
N SER A 255 26.53 26.97 -22.79
CA SER A 255 27.75 27.01 -21.99
C SER A 255 28.62 25.79 -22.30
N ARG A 256 29.62 25.52 -21.46
CA ARG A 256 30.46 24.33 -21.55
C ARG A 256 31.02 23.92 -20.19
N ASN A 257 30.72 22.68 -19.80
CA ASN A 257 31.31 21.92 -18.70
C ASN A 257 32.56 21.14 -19.17
N ARG A 258 33.26 20.51 -18.22
CA ARG A 258 34.55 19.84 -18.46
C ARG A 258 34.40 18.32 -18.55
N ASP A 259 33.67 17.73 -17.62
CA ASP A 259 33.30 16.32 -17.62
C ASP A 259 31.96 16.09 -18.33
N ALA A 260 31.61 14.81 -18.52
CA ALA A 260 30.41 14.41 -19.24
C ALA A 260 29.12 14.50 -18.38
N PRO A 261 29.11 14.06 -17.10
CA PRO A 261 27.90 14.18 -16.30
C PRO A 261 27.50 15.64 -16.05
N GLU A 262 26.21 15.86 -15.83
CA GLU A 262 25.64 17.20 -15.69
C GLU A 262 24.83 17.38 -14.41
N GLY A 263 24.65 18.64 -14.00
CA GLY A 263 23.98 19.03 -12.76
C GLY A 263 22.45 19.07 -12.85
N GLY A 264 21.85 18.34 -13.79
CA GLY A 264 20.41 18.40 -14.07
C GLY A 264 19.50 18.03 -12.89
N PHE A 265 19.99 17.22 -11.95
CA PHE A 265 19.22 16.83 -10.76
C PHE A 265 19.07 17.97 -9.74
N ASP A 266 20.05 18.87 -9.61
CA ASP A 266 19.86 20.12 -8.85
C ASP A 266 18.72 20.94 -9.46
N ALA A 267 18.71 21.03 -10.79
CA ALA A 267 17.73 21.82 -11.52
C ALA A 267 16.31 21.25 -11.40
N ILE A 268 16.13 19.92 -11.51
CA ILE A 268 14.84 19.26 -11.26
C ILE A 268 14.35 19.55 -9.84
N LEU A 269 15.23 19.43 -8.84
CA LEU A 269 14.83 19.64 -7.45
C LEU A 269 14.43 21.09 -7.21
N GLN A 270 15.23 22.06 -7.65
CA GLN A 270 14.93 23.49 -7.51
C GLN A 270 13.63 23.87 -8.24
N ALA A 271 13.42 23.39 -9.47
CA ALA A 271 12.17 23.59 -10.21
C ALA A 271 10.95 22.99 -9.49
N SER A 272 11.17 21.94 -8.69
CA SER A 272 10.10 21.27 -7.94
C SER A 272 9.73 21.99 -6.64
N VAL A 273 10.72 22.47 -5.89
CA VAL A 273 10.51 23.04 -4.55
C VAL A 273 10.28 24.55 -4.55
N CYS A 274 10.78 25.28 -5.56
CA CYS A 274 10.62 26.73 -5.69
C CYS A 274 9.26 27.16 -6.26
N LYS A 275 8.16 26.68 -5.66
CA LYS A 275 6.78 26.82 -6.17
C LYS A 275 6.40 28.23 -6.60
N GLU A 276 6.69 29.21 -5.76
CA GLU A 276 6.28 30.60 -5.98
C GLU A 276 7.09 31.26 -7.11
N ARG A 277 8.39 30.94 -7.21
CA ARG A 277 9.28 31.46 -8.26
C ARG A 277 8.91 30.87 -9.62
N ILE A 278 8.73 29.55 -9.68
CA ILE A 278 8.35 28.84 -10.91
C ILE A 278 6.90 29.16 -11.32
N GLY A 279 6.01 29.28 -10.35
CA GLY A 279 4.60 29.66 -10.56
C GLY A 279 3.64 28.48 -10.73
N TRP A 280 3.93 27.32 -10.13
CA TRP A 280 3.05 26.13 -10.19
C TRP A 280 1.67 26.46 -9.60
N ARG A 281 0.61 26.24 -10.37
CA ARG A 281 -0.76 26.42 -9.86
C ARG A 281 -1.10 25.34 -8.83
N LYS A 282 -2.06 25.60 -7.95
CA LYS A 282 -2.54 24.56 -7.03
C LYS A 282 -3.47 23.54 -7.73
N GLU A 283 -4.07 23.93 -8.85
CA GLU A 283 -5.16 23.24 -9.55
C GLU A 283 -4.79 22.99 -11.02
N ALA A 284 -3.61 22.41 -11.26
CA ALA A 284 -3.16 22.05 -12.59
C ALA A 284 -2.38 20.72 -12.56
N TYR A 285 -2.31 20.06 -13.72
CA TYR A 285 -1.33 19.00 -13.94
C TYR A 285 0.05 19.64 -14.12
N HIS A 286 1.02 19.26 -13.31
CA HIS A 286 2.38 19.77 -13.39
C HIS A 286 3.26 18.81 -14.18
N LEU A 287 3.67 19.22 -15.37
CA LEU A 287 4.60 18.48 -16.22
C LEU A 287 5.96 19.17 -16.18
N LEU A 288 6.98 18.45 -15.74
CA LEU A 288 8.37 18.90 -15.78
C LEU A 288 9.09 18.10 -16.87
N VAL A 289 9.39 18.76 -17.98
CA VAL A 289 10.13 18.15 -19.09
C VAL A 289 11.61 18.39 -18.85
N PHE A 290 12.39 17.32 -18.70
CA PHE A 290 13.83 17.37 -18.53
C PHE A 290 14.49 16.88 -19.81
N ALA A 291 15.13 17.80 -20.54
CA ALA A 291 15.79 17.53 -21.81
C ALA A 291 17.31 17.59 -21.67
N THR A 292 18.00 16.51 -21.99
CA THR A 292 19.47 16.39 -21.96
C THR A 292 19.96 15.28 -22.89
N ASP A 293 21.22 15.38 -23.32
CA ASP A 293 21.91 14.36 -24.09
C ASP A 293 23.07 13.68 -23.35
N ASP A 294 23.25 13.94 -22.04
CA ASP A 294 24.23 13.28 -21.18
C ASP A 294 23.64 12.71 -19.85
N VAL A 295 24.48 12.02 -19.08
CA VAL A 295 24.14 11.43 -17.78
C VAL A 295 24.09 12.50 -16.68
N PRO A 296 23.29 12.33 -15.63
CA PRO A 296 23.28 13.27 -14.52
C PRO A 296 24.37 12.90 -13.49
N HIS A 297 24.89 13.90 -12.79
CA HIS A 297 25.55 13.70 -11.50
C HIS A 297 24.56 13.23 -10.44
N LEU A 298 25.04 12.39 -9.53
CA LEU A 298 24.27 11.85 -8.41
C LEU A 298 24.79 12.39 -7.08
N ALA A 299 23.97 12.27 -6.03
CA ALA A 299 24.43 12.51 -4.67
C ALA A 299 25.72 11.74 -4.39
N LEU A 300 26.65 12.38 -3.68
CA LEU A 300 28.03 12.02 -3.37
C LEU A 300 29.06 12.34 -4.46
N ASP A 301 28.66 12.64 -5.70
CA ASP A 301 29.61 13.08 -6.74
C ASP A 301 30.22 14.45 -6.40
N GLY A 302 29.46 15.33 -5.74
CA GLY A 302 29.91 16.64 -5.29
C GLY A 302 31.12 16.58 -4.35
N LYS A 303 31.37 15.43 -3.72
CA LYS A 303 32.56 15.17 -2.89
C LYS A 303 33.86 15.41 -3.65
N LEU A 304 33.90 15.16 -4.97
CA LEU A 304 35.07 15.43 -5.82
C LEU A 304 35.38 16.92 -5.93
N GLY A 305 34.35 17.79 -5.85
CA GLY A 305 34.49 19.24 -5.76
C GLY A 305 34.66 19.76 -4.33
N GLY A 306 34.70 18.88 -3.32
CA GLY A 306 34.73 19.29 -1.90
C GLY A 306 33.36 19.61 -1.30
N LEU A 307 32.27 19.29 -1.98
CA LEU A 307 30.91 19.47 -1.47
C LEU A 307 30.52 18.23 -0.66
N VAL A 308 30.54 18.38 0.66
CA VAL A 308 30.20 17.31 1.61
C VAL A 308 28.87 17.54 2.34
N GLN A 309 28.26 18.71 2.13
CA GLN A 309 26.95 19.01 2.68
C GLN A 309 25.86 18.36 1.81
N PRO A 310 25.05 17.44 2.37
CA PRO A 310 23.94 16.85 1.62
C PRO A 310 22.93 17.91 1.21
N HIS A 311 22.24 17.69 0.08
CA HIS A 311 21.18 18.58 -0.37
C HIS A 311 20.00 18.58 0.63
N ASP A 312 19.49 19.75 1.00
CA ASP A 312 18.49 19.94 2.07
C ASP A 312 17.01 19.83 1.63
N GLY A 313 16.75 19.84 0.33
CA GLY A 313 15.40 19.70 -0.24
C GLY A 313 14.62 21.01 -0.24
N ARG A 314 15.29 22.16 -0.09
CA ARG A 314 14.67 23.50 -0.03
C ARG A 314 14.98 24.33 -1.28
N CYS A 315 14.22 25.40 -1.45
CA CYS A 315 14.42 26.37 -2.53
C CYS A 315 15.54 27.35 -2.19
N HIS A 316 16.49 27.52 -3.11
CA HIS A 316 17.65 28.41 -2.97
C HIS A 316 17.89 29.26 -4.23
N LEU A 317 16.81 29.70 -4.88
CA LEU A 317 16.88 30.68 -5.96
C LEU A 317 17.07 32.09 -5.39
N ASP A 318 18.09 32.79 -5.89
CA ASP A 318 18.42 34.15 -5.45
C ASP A 318 17.54 35.24 -6.12
N GLY A 319 17.93 36.50 -5.96
CA GLY A 319 17.28 37.64 -6.60
C GLY A 319 17.37 37.64 -8.13
N ASN A 320 18.37 36.95 -8.69
CA ASN A 320 18.64 36.84 -10.12
C ASN A 320 18.05 35.55 -10.72
N ASN A 321 17.27 34.80 -9.95
CA ASN A 321 16.71 33.50 -10.31
C ASN A 321 17.78 32.43 -10.63
N GLU A 322 18.97 32.53 -10.01
CA GLU A 322 20.01 31.50 -10.09
C GLU A 322 20.04 30.64 -8.82
N TYR A 323 20.42 29.37 -8.96
CA TYR A 323 20.60 28.48 -7.82
C TYR A 323 21.88 28.82 -7.03
N SER A 324 21.68 29.61 -5.98
CA SER A 324 22.77 30.16 -5.17
C SER A 324 23.57 29.12 -4.39
N ALA A 325 22.98 27.99 -4.03
CA ALA A 325 23.65 26.93 -3.27
C ALA A 325 24.34 25.87 -4.14
N SER A 326 24.44 26.09 -5.45
CA SER A 326 25.08 25.15 -6.40
C SER A 326 26.50 24.74 -6.00
N THR A 327 27.28 25.67 -5.45
CA THR A 327 28.66 25.45 -5.00
C THR A 327 28.78 25.26 -3.48
N MET A 328 27.67 25.03 -2.78
CA MET A 328 27.64 24.84 -1.32
C MET A 328 27.11 23.45 -0.94
N MET A 329 26.14 22.93 -1.69
CA MET A 329 25.51 21.63 -1.42
C MET A 329 25.80 20.62 -2.53
N ASP A 330 25.89 19.36 -2.13
CA ASP A 330 25.97 18.21 -3.03
C ASP A 330 24.70 18.06 -3.90
N TYR A 331 24.75 17.21 -4.92
CA TYR A 331 23.59 16.87 -5.75
C TYR A 331 22.54 16.11 -4.93
N PRO A 332 21.25 16.17 -5.30
CA PRO A 332 20.22 15.48 -4.55
C PRO A 332 20.20 13.97 -4.83
N SER A 333 19.80 13.20 -3.82
CA SER A 333 19.61 11.75 -3.98
C SER A 333 18.32 11.46 -4.76
N LEU A 334 18.25 10.30 -5.42
CA LEU A 334 17.04 9.85 -6.12
C LEU A 334 15.82 9.78 -5.18
N ALA A 335 16.03 9.39 -3.92
CA ALA A 335 14.98 9.34 -2.91
C ALA A 335 14.44 10.74 -2.58
N LEU A 336 15.33 11.73 -2.39
CA LEU A 336 14.94 13.11 -2.14
C LEU A 336 14.19 13.71 -3.33
N LEU A 337 14.63 13.42 -4.56
CA LEU A 337 13.93 13.81 -5.78
C LEU A 337 12.52 13.20 -5.83
N GLY A 338 12.39 11.90 -5.62
CA GLY A 338 11.09 11.21 -5.62
C GLY A 338 10.15 11.72 -4.54
N GLU A 339 10.66 12.03 -3.35
CA GLU A 339 9.89 12.66 -2.28
C GLU A 339 9.35 14.02 -2.71
N LYS A 340 10.23 14.93 -3.17
CA LYS A 340 9.82 16.30 -3.51
C LYS A 340 8.96 16.37 -4.77
N LEU A 341 9.17 15.52 -5.77
CA LEU A 341 8.27 15.42 -6.92
C LEU A 341 6.87 14.97 -6.49
N ALA A 342 6.78 13.95 -5.64
CA ALA A 342 5.49 13.45 -5.15
C ALA A 342 4.77 14.44 -4.23
N GLU A 343 5.49 15.09 -3.31
CA GLU A 343 4.93 16.14 -2.43
C GLU A 343 4.35 17.31 -3.23
N ASN A 344 5.02 17.68 -4.32
CA ASN A 344 4.67 18.82 -5.15
C ASN A 344 3.76 18.46 -6.35
N ASN A 345 3.37 17.18 -6.47
CA ASN A 345 2.53 16.64 -7.54
C ASN A 345 3.08 16.94 -8.94
N ILE A 346 4.39 16.77 -9.12
CA ILE A 346 5.09 17.03 -10.38
C ILE A 346 5.40 15.71 -11.07
N TYR A 347 4.96 15.61 -12.33
CA TYR A 347 5.27 14.50 -13.22
C TYR A 347 6.51 14.83 -14.04
N LEU A 348 7.60 14.12 -13.78
CA LEU A 348 8.87 14.32 -14.46
C LEU A 348 8.93 13.44 -15.72
N ILE A 349 9.24 14.08 -16.84
CA ILE A 349 9.41 13.45 -18.16
C ILE A 349 10.87 13.58 -18.54
N PHE A 350 11.60 12.46 -18.57
CA PHE A 350 12.95 12.41 -19.11
C PHE A 350 12.88 12.34 -20.64
N ALA A 351 13.19 13.44 -21.31
CA ALA A 351 13.35 13.52 -22.76
C ALA A 351 14.85 13.42 -23.07
N VAL A 352 15.32 12.21 -23.37
CA VAL A 352 16.76 11.93 -23.48
C VAL A 352 17.11 11.26 -24.80
N THR A 353 18.33 11.45 -25.27
CA THR A 353 18.77 10.79 -26.51
C THR A 353 18.75 9.26 -26.39
N LYS A 354 18.60 8.57 -27.52
CA LYS A 354 18.46 7.11 -27.59
C LYS A 354 19.57 6.36 -26.83
N ARG A 355 20.79 6.89 -26.81
CA ARG A 355 21.94 6.27 -26.12
C ARG A 355 21.72 6.16 -24.61
N LEU A 356 21.00 7.11 -24.02
CA LEU A 356 20.78 7.23 -22.59
C LEU A 356 19.44 6.66 -22.13
N TYR A 357 18.59 6.23 -23.06
CA TYR A 357 17.26 5.70 -22.73
C TYR A 357 17.29 4.67 -21.59
N VAL A 358 18.25 3.72 -21.62
CA VAL A 358 18.34 2.64 -20.63
C VAL A 358 18.65 3.16 -19.23
N ILE A 359 19.56 4.13 -19.08
CA ILE A 359 19.94 4.63 -17.74
C ILE A 359 18.78 5.40 -17.12
N TYR A 360 18.13 6.28 -17.89
CA TYR A 360 16.96 7.03 -17.41
C TYR A 360 15.75 6.12 -17.21
N LYS A 361 15.59 5.05 -18.00
CA LYS A 361 14.57 4.03 -17.76
C LYS A 361 14.76 3.36 -16.39
N ASN A 362 15.99 3.06 -16.00
CA ASN A 362 16.27 2.51 -14.68
C ASN A 362 15.94 3.52 -13.56
N PHE A 363 16.17 4.82 -13.77
CA PHE A 363 15.72 5.84 -12.81
C PHE A 363 14.19 5.88 -12.67
N THR A 364 13.43 5.63 -13.74
CA THR A 364 11.95 5.59 -13.63
C THR A 364 11.42 4.48 -12.71
N ALA A 365 12.18 3.40 -12.51
CA ALA A 365 11.81 2.36 -11.56
C ALA A 365 12.00 2.81 -10.09
N LEU A 366 12.89 3.77 -9.85
CA LEU A 366 13.24 4.26 -8.53
C LEU A 366 12.48 5.53 -8.14
N ILE A 367 12.01 6.30 -9.13
CA ILE A 367 11.26 7.54 -8.94
C ILE A 367 9.83 7.34 -9.48
N PRO A 368 8.84 7.02 -8.62
CA PRO A 368 7.46 6.82 -9.05
C PRO A 368 6.87 8.06 -9.71
N GLY A 369 6.02 7.88 -10.74
CA GLY A 369 5.38 8.99 -11.45
C GLY A 369 6.26 9.66 -12.50
N THR A 370 7.34 9.00 -12.92
CA THR A 370 8.24 9.48 -13.98
C THR A 370 8.14 8.63 -15.23
N THR A 371 8.37 9.25 -16.38
CA THR A 371 8.39 8.59 -17.69
C THR A 371 9.67 8.94 -18.42
N VAL A 372 10.10 8.06 -19.32
CA VAL A 372 11.25 8.30 -20.19
C VAL A 372 10.81 8.15 -21.64
N GLU A 373 11.20 9.12 -22.45
CA GLU A 373 10.88 9.22 -23.87
C GLU A 373 12.18 9.49 -24.65
N ILE A 374 12.26 8.95 -25.86
CA ILE A 374 13.45 9.10 -26.71
C ILE A 374 13.36 10.44 -27.44
N LEU A 375 14.25 11.36 -27.11
CA LEU A 375 14.46 12.61 -27.83
C LEU A 375 15.27 12.36 -29.09
N ASP A 376 14.79 12.88 -30.23
CA ASP A 376 15.57 12.93 -31.45
C ASP A 376 16.79 13.85 -31.26
N GLN A 377 17.88 13.61 -31.99
CA GLN A 377 19.12 14.40 -31.87
C GLN A 377 18.94 15.90 -32.13
N ASP A 378 17.87 16.29 -32.81
CA ASP A 378 17.53 17.68 -33.11
C ASP A 378 16.29 18.17 -32.34
N SER A 379 15.83 17.40 -31.35
CA SER A 379 14.63 17.67 -30.54
C SER A 379 13.31 17.84 -31.32
N LYS A 380 13.20 17.41 -32.59
CA LYS A 380 11.99 17.64 -33.39
C LYS A 380 10.74 16.91 -32.91
N ASN A 381 10.91 15.76 -32.26
CA ASN A 381 9.80 14.94 -31.78
C ASN A 381 9.26 15.34 -30.39
N ILE A 382 9.89 16.32 -29.72
CA ILE A 382 9.59 16.72 -28.34
C ILE A 382 8.10 17.00 -28.07
N ILE A 383 7.38 17.60 -29.03
CA ILE A 383 5.94 17.87 -28.89
C ILE A 383 5.16 16.56 -28.77
N GLN A 384 5.47 15.58 -29.62
CA GLN A 384 4.81 14.27 -29.58
C GLN A 384 5.15 13.53 -28.29
N LEU A 385 6.39 13.65 -27.80
CA LEU A 385 6.80 13.05 -26.53
C LEU A 385 5.99 13.63 -25.36
N ILE A 386 5.82 14.95 -25.31
CA ILE A 386 5.02 15.62 -24.29
C ILE A 386 3.57 15.16 -24.34
N ILE A 387 2.98 15.05 -25.53
CA ILE A 387 1.59 14.57 -25.71
C ILE A 387 1.46 13.10 -25.27
N ASN A 388 2.41 12.25 -25.64
CA ASN A 388 2.42 10.85 -25.25
C ASN A 388 2.56 10.71 -23.74
N ALA A 389 3.52 11.42 -23.14
CA ALA A 389 3.74 11.43 -21.70
C ALA A 389 2.51 11.99 -20.95
N TYR A 390 1.85 13.02 -21.48
CA TYR A 390 0.59 13.52 -20.94
C TYR A 390 -0.51 12.44 -20.94
N ASN A 391 -0.67 11.73 -22.04
CA ASN A 391 -1.65 10.65 -22.15
C ASN A 391 -1.33 9.45 -21.25
N VAL A 392 -0.05 9.07 -21.13
CA VAL A 392 0.41 7.97 -20.26
C VAL A 392 0.29 8.32 -18.78
N SER A 393 0.66 9.56 -18.41
CA SER A 393 0.51 10.07 -17.04
C SER A 393 -0.95 10.15 -16.61
N LYS A 394 -1.87 10.40 -17.56
CA LYS A 394 -3.31 10.28 -17.33
C LYS A 394 -3.78 8.83 -17.26
N GLY A 395 -3.30 7.92 -18.11
CA GLY A 395 -3.77 6.53 -18.11
C GLY A 395 -3.44 5.70 -16.87
N ASN A 396 -2.48 6.13 -16.04
CA ASN A 396 -2.05 5.43 -14.83
C ASN A 396 -2.61 6.12 -13.57
N MET A 397 -3.67 5.57 -12.97
CA MET A 397 -4.21 6.07 -11.71
C MET A 397 -3.88 5.11 -10.56
N CYS A 398 -3.05 5.58 -9.62
CA CYS A 398 -2.76 4.89 -8.36
C CYS A 398 -3.38 5.67 -7.20
N LEU A 399 -4.02 4.95 -6.27
CA LEU A 399 -4.44 5.53 -5.00
C LEU A 399 -3.37 5.30 -3.94
N ARG A 400 -2.98 6.38 -3.25
CA ARG A 400 -2.06 6.32 -2.12
C ARG A 400 -2.86 6.54 -0.85
N ALA A 401 -2.90 5.51 0.00
CA ALA A 401 -3.33 5.62 1.38
C ALA A 401 -2.08 5.71 2.25
N LEU A 402 -1.92 6.81 2.98
CA LEU A 402 -0.90 6.93 4.01
C LEU A 402 -1.57 6.54 5.32
N TRP A 403 -1.22 5.42 5.94
CA TRP A 403 -1.38 5.18 7.38
C TRP A 403 -0.82 3.82 7.86
N ARG A 404 -0.37 3.78 9.12
CA ARG A 404 0.05 2.56 9.81
C ARG A 404 -1.14 1.98 10.58
N GLY A 405 -1.47 0.71 10.36
CA GLY A 405 -2.49 -0.01 11.14
C GLY A 405 -3.81 -0.33 10.43
N VAL A 406 -3.98 0.04 9.15
CA VAL A 406 -5.19 -0.23 8.37
C VAL A 406 -4.88 -1.04 7.10
N SER A 407 -5.62 -2.13 6.86
CA SER A 407 -5.58 -2.95 5.64
C SER A 407 -6.52 -2.40 4.55
N VAL A 408 -6.01 -1.48 3.72
CA VAL A 408 -6.76 -0.96 2.57
C VAL A 408 -6.64 -1.93 1.38
N SER A 409 -7.74 -2.62 1.05
CA SER A 409 -7.92 -3.29 -0.24
C SER A 409 -8.66 -2.35 -1.21
N LEU A 410 -8.30 -2.37 -2.49
CA LEU A 410 -8.99 -1.61 -3.54
C LEU A 410 -9.41 -2.59 -4.63
N CYS A 411 -10.67 -2.54 -5.06
CA CYS A 411 -11.21 -3.44 -6.09
C CYS A 411 -11.80 -2.63 -7.25
N ASP A 412 -11.46 -3.00 -8.48
CA ASP A 412 -12.19 -2.61 -9.70
C ASP A 412 -13.12 -3.76 -10.09
N GLY A 413 -14.40 -3.66 -9.71
CA GLY A 413 -15.39 -4.71 -10.00
C GLY A 413 -15.08 -6.06 -9.35
N GLN A 414 -14.60 -7.04 -10.13
CA GLN A 414 -14.34 -8.41 -9.64
C GLN A 414 -13.07 -8.46 -8.75
N PRO A 415 -13.11 -9.18 -7.63
CA PRO A 415 -12.06 -9.14 -6.62
C PRO A 415 -10.80 -9.85 -7.14
N LEU A 416 -9.81 -9.07 -7.58
CA LEU A 416 -8.41 -9.49 -7.63
C LEU A 416 -7.71 -8.92 -6.39
N PRO A 417 -7.38 -9.75 -5.38
CA PRO A 417 -6.71 -9.30 -4.18
C PRO A 417 -5.35 -8.67 -4.50
N GLY A 418 -5.12 -7.42 -4.08
CA GLY A 418 -3.80 -6.80 -4.05
C GLY A 418 -3.46 -5.79 -5.16
N LEU A 419 -4.37 -5.50 -6.10
CA LEU A 419 -4.10 -4.51 -7.16
C LEU A 419 -4.30 -3.08 -6.65
N ARG A 420 -3.20 -2.32 -6.49
CA ARG A 420 -3.19 -0.90 -6.06
C ARG A 420 -3.20 0.10 -7.22
N LYS A 421 -3.36 -0.37 -8.46
CA LYS A 421 -3.18 0.42 -9.69
C LYS A 421 -4.26 0.08 -10.71
N CYS A 422 -4.90 1.09 -11.27
CA CYS A 422 -5.67 0.99 -12.51
C CYS A 422 -4.77 1.45 -13.67
N ALA A 423 -4.69 0.64 -14.72
CA ALA A 423 -3.99 0.97 -15.97
C ALA A 423 -5.02 1.15 -17.11
N ASP A 424 -4.65 1.93 -18.13
CA ASP A 424 -5.40 2.15 -19.37
C ASP A 424 -6.74 2.92 -19.24
N LEU A 425 -6.84 3.84 -18.28
CA LEU A 425 -7.99 4.74 -18.16
C LEU A 425 -7.97 5.84 -19.22
N LYS A 426 -9.14 6.19 -19.76
CA LYS A 426 -9.33 7.32 -20.69
C LYS A 426 -9.83 8.56 -19.94
N ILE A 427 -9.58 9.74 -20.54
CA ILE A 427 -10.12 11.00 -20.05
C ILE A 427 -11.65 10.92 -20.02
N GLY A 428 -12.25 11.33 -18.90
CA GLY A 428 -13.69 11.25 -18.69
C GLY A 428 -14.15 9.99 -17.94
N ASP A 429 -13.31 8.96 -17.86
CA ASP A 429 -13.61 7.73 -17.14
C ASP A 429 -13.72 7.99 -15.63
N THR A 430 -14.65 7.28 -15.00
CA THR A 430 -14.83 7.26 -13.54
C THR A 430 -14.56 5.85 -13.06
N VAL A 431 -13.65 5.71 -12.10
CA VAL A 431 -13.35 4.44 -11.44
C VAL A 431 -13.85 4.48 -10.01
N SER A 432 -14.29 3.32 -9.53
CA SER A 432 -14.79 3.15 -8.17
C SER A 432 -13.91 2.15 -7.45
N PHE A 433 -13.55 2.49 -6.22
CA PHE A 433 -12.71 1.69 -5.37
C PHE A 433 -13.44 1.40 -4.08
N ASN A 434 -13.65 0.12 -3.77
CA ASN A 434 -14.16 -0.27 -2.46
C ASN A 434 -12.99 -0.41 -1.48
N VAL A 435 -12.98 0.39 -0.42
CA VAL A 435 -11.91 0.48 0.57
C VAL A 435 -12.34 -0.23 1.85
N SER A 436 -11.66 -1.31 2.21
CA SER A 436 -11.80 -1.99 3.51
C SER A 436 -10.97 -1.30 4.59
N VAL A 437 -11.51 -1.17 5.80
CA VAL A 437 -10.80 -0.66 6.98
C VAL A 437 -11.13 -1.52 8.20
N GLU A 438 -10.09 -1.90 8.94
CA GLU A 438 -10.18 -2.69 10.17
C GLU A 438 -9.23 -2.09 11.21
N ALA A 439 -9.69 -1.94 12.45
CA ALA A 439 -8.85 -1.57 13.58
C ALA A 439 -8.35 -2.84 14.27
N ARG A 440 -7.04 -3.00 14.49
CA ARG A 440 -6.50 -4.20 15.16
C ARG A 440 -6.59 -4.13 16.68
N SER A 441 -6.37 -2.94 17.22
CA SER A 441 -6.32 -2.70 18.65
C SER A 441 -6.75 -1.26 18.95
N CYS A 442 -6.85 -0.97 20.24
CA CYS A 442 -7.18 0.36 20.74
C CYS A 442 -5.91 1.20 20.86
N PRO A 443 -5.77 2.30 20.10
CA PRO A 443 -4.59 3.14 20.17
C PRO A 443 -4.53 3.92 21.50
N PRO A 444 -3.32 4.29 21.98
CA PRO A 444 -3.16 5.14 23.16
C PRO A 444 -3.85 6.51 23.00
N ARG A 445 -4.23 7.13 24.12
CA ARG A 445 -4.81 8.47 24.13
C ARG A 445 -3.81 9.49 23.54
N GLY A 446 -4.28 10.31 22.60
CA GLY A 446 -3.45 11.32 21.91
C GLY A 446 -2.86 10.87 20.57
N THR A 447 -3.15 9.65 20.12
CA THR A 447 -2.80 9.21 18.76
C THR A 447 -3.64 9.98 17.73
N ASP A 448 -3.03 10.43 16.62
CA ASP A 448 -3.78 11.05 15.52
C ASP A 448 -4.90 10.12 15.06
N GLN A 449 -6.11 10.65 14.92
CA GLN A 449 -7.33 9.90 14.59
C GLN A 449 -7.80 10.15 13.15
N SER A 450 -6.90 10.48 12.23
CA SER A 450 -7.28 10.74 10.84
C SER A 450 -6.22 10.38 9.82
N PHE A 451 -6.66 9.88 8.67
CA PHE A 451 -5.82 9.57 7.52
C PHE A 451 -6.38 10.15 6.23
N THR A 452 -5.56 10.10 5.17
CA THR A 452 -5.93 10.66 3.87
C THR A 452 -5.72 9.64 2.76
N ILE A 453 -6.73 9.51 1.90
CA ILE A 453 -6.64 8.76 0.64
C ILE A 453 -6.57 9.79 -0.49
N LYS A 454 -5.56 9.66 -1.35
CA LYS A 454 -5.31 10.62 -2.43
C LYS A 454 -4.88 9.91 -3.72
N PRO A 455 -5.47 10.22 -4.90
CA PRO A 455 -4.92 9.79 -6.18
C PRO A 455 -3.58 10.49 -6.44
N VAL A 456 -2.60 9.74 -6.94
CA VAL A 456 -1.28 10.31 -7.26
C VAL A 456 -1.44 11.42 -8.31
N GLY A 457 -0.91 12.61 -7.99
CA GLY A 457 -0.90 13.80 -8.86
C GLY A 457 -2.21 14.57 -8.98
N PHE A 458 -3.25 14.21 -8.22
CA PHE A 458 -4.46 15.02 -8.11
C PHE A 458 -4.32 16.03 -6.97
N LYS A 459 -5.13 17.09 -6.93
CA LYS A 459 -5.21 17.97 -5.75
C LYS A 459 -6.11 17.34 -4.68
N ASP A 460 -7.28 16.89 -5.11
CA ASP A 460 -8.34 16.46 -4.21
C ASP A 460 -7.96 15.21 -3.44
N ARG A 461 -8.51 15.12 -2.24
CA ARG A 461 -8.23 14.07 -1.27
C ARG A 461 -9.50 13.72 -0.51
N LEU A 462 -9.56 12.48 -0.06
CA LEU A 462 -10.55 12.02 0.90
C LEU A 462 -9.91 12.05 2.31
N GLU A 463 -10.47 12.87 3.19
CA GLU A 463 -10.16 12.87 4.62
C GLU A 463 -11.00 11.82 5.35
N VAL A 464 -10.34 10.95 6.10
CA VAL A 464 -10.99 9.89 6.88
C VAL A 464 -10.68 10.10 8.35
N ALA A 465 -11.69 10.46 9.13
CA ALA A 465 -11.60 10.51 10.60
C ALA A 465 -11.97 9.14 11.19
N VAL A 466 -11.24 8.68 12.21
CA VAL A 466 -11.38 7.34 12.80
C VAL A 466 -11.60 7.46 14.30
N ASP A 467 -12.78 7.06 14.75
CA ASP A 467 -13.15 6.94 16.16
C ASP A 467 -13.08 5.47 16.60
N TYR A 468 -12.28 5.16 17.62
CA TYR A 468 -12.07 3.79 18.10
C TYR A 468 -13.02 3.50 19.26
N ARG A 469 -13.92 2.52 19.09
CA ARG A 469 -14.90 2.08 20.08
C ARG A 469 -14.32 0.99 20.97
N CYS A 470 -13.48 1.43 21.90
CA CYS A 470 -12.76 0.57 22.84
C CYS A 470 -13.44 0.43 24.19
N ASP A 471 -14.16 1.46 24.61
CA ASP A 471 -14.86 1.49 25.89
C ASP A 471 -16.31 1.06 25.72
N CYS A 472 -16.84 0.35 26.71
CA CYS A 472 -18.26 0.02 26.77
C CYS A 472 -19.09 1.22 27.23
N SER A 473 -20.34 1.35 26.76
CA SER A 473 -21.21 2.45 27.18
C SER A 473 -21.49 2.42 28.69
N CYS A 474 -21.67 1.22 29.25
CA CYS A 474 -21.88 0.99 30.67
C CYS A 474 -20.73 1.51 31.56
N SER A 475 -19.49 1.59 31.03
CA SER A 475 -18.32 2.04 31.79
C SER A 475 -18.40 3.50 32.23
N ARG A 476 -19.20 4.31 31.53
CA ARG A 476 -19.47 5.71 31.90
C ARG A 476 -20.31 5.86 33.17
N THR A 477 -21.01 4.80 33.56
CA THR A 477 -21.89 4.79 34.74
C THR A 477 -21.28 4.03 35.93
N ALA A 478 -19.97 3.75 35.87
CA ALA A 478 -19.26 3.08 36.95
C ALA A 478 -19.44 3.80 38.29
N ARG A 479 -19.68 3.04 39.35
CA ARG A 479 -19.93 3.58 40.70
C ARG A 479 -18.84 3.09 41.65
N ALA A 480 -17.97 4.00 42.07
CA ALA A 480 -16.99 3.73 43.12
C ALA A 480 -17.72 3.53 44.47
N ASN A 481 -17.15 2.71 45.35
CA ASN A 481 -17.67 2.38 46.67
C ASN A 481 -19.14 1.95 46.63
N SER A 482 -19.49 1.13 45.63
CA SER A 482 -20.86 0.69 45.40
C SER A 482 -21.30 -0.29 46.50
N SER A 483 -22.51 -0.11 47.03
CA SER A 483 -23.10 -1.07 47.98
C SER A 483 -23.30 -2.47 47.38
N ILE A 484 -23.36 -2.59 46.05
CA ILE A 484 -23.39 -3.87 45.33
C ILE A 484 -22.07 -4.63 45.50
N CYS A 485 -20.96 -3.90 45.61
CA CYS A 485 -19.60 -4.43 45.81
C CYS A 485 -19.15 -4.32 47.27
N SER A 486 -20.09 -4.50 48.21
CA SER A 486 -19.85 -4.41 49.65
C SER A 486 -19.26 -3.07 50.12
N SER A 487 -19.37 -2.02 49.31
CA SER A 487 -18.72 -0.70 49.48
C SER A 487 -17.18 -0.74 49.46
N ILE A 488 -16.58 -1.88 49.06
CA ILE A 488 -15.12 -2.11 49.01
C ILE A 488 -14.74 -2.46 47.56
N GLY A 489 -15.17 -1.61 46.64
CA GLY A 489 -14.97 -1.83 45.22
C GLY A 489 -15.80 -0.94 44.32
N THR A 490 -15.47 -0.97 43.04
CA THR A 490 -16.16 -0.22 41.99
C THR A 490 -17.07 -1.16 41.21
N TYR A 491 -18.37 -0.81 41.14
CA TYR A 491 -19.31 -1.51 40.27
C TYR A 491 -19.19 -0.97 38.84
N ASN A 492 -18.83 -1.83 37.89
CA ASN A 492 -18.67 -1.47 36.49
C ASN A 492 -19.30 -2.54 35.59
N CYS A 493 -20.19 -2.15 34.66
CA CYS A 493 -20.74 -3.04 33.63
C CYS A 493 -21.26 -4.40 34.12
N GLY A 494 -21.93 -4.46 35.28
CA GLY A 494 -22.46 -5.73 35.82
C GLY A 494 -21.48 -6.54 36.68
N THR A 495 -20.24 -6.08 36.85
CA THR A 495 -19.23 -6.73 37.70
C THR A 495 -18.66 -5.78 38.75
N CYS A 496 -18.08 -6.35 39.80
CA CYS A 496 -17.36 -5.61 40.83
C CYS A 496 -15.85 -5.71 40.60
N ARG A 497 -15.18 -4.55 40.58
CA ARG A 497 -13.72 -4.44 40.67
C ARG A 497 -13.36 -4.12 42.12
N CYS A 498 -12.95 -5.13 42.85
CA CYS A 498 -12.64 -5.02 44.28
C CYS A 498 -11.35 -4.24 44.52
N GLU A 499 -11.26 -3.61 45.69
CA GLU A 499 -10.01 -3.03 46.16
C GLU A 499 -8.97 -4.13 46.45
N PRO A 500 -7.66 -3.82 46.41
CA PRO A 500 -6.61 -4.81 46.70
C PRO A 500 -6.84 -5.52 48.04
N GLY A 501 -6.73 -6.85 48.06
CA GLY A 501 -6.98 -7.68 49.24
C GLY A 501 -8.41 -8.20 49.40
N TYR A 502 -9.35 -7.84 48.51
CA TYR A 502 -10.73 -8.33 48.51
C TYR A 502 -11.10 -9.06 47.20
N LEU A 503 -11.88 -10.12 47.32
CA LEU A 503 -12.22 -11.05 46.24
C LEU A 503 -13.71 -11.43 46.29
N GLY A 504 -14.19 -12.11 45.25
CA GLY A 504 -15.59 -12.53 45.11
C GLY A 504 -16.41 -11.62 44.19
N ALA A 505 -17.61 -12.08 43.83
CA ALA A 505 -18.45 -11.39 42.84
C ALA A 505 -18.96 -10.01 43.33
N ARG A 506 -18.92 -9.78 44.65
CA ARG A 506 -19.33 -8.56 45.36
C ARG A 506 -18.28 -8.07 46.36
N CYS A 507 -17.02 -8.50 46.23
CA CYS A 507 -15.93 -8.14 47.15
C CYS A 507 -16.22 -8.57 48.60
N GLU A 508 -16.90 -9.70 48.77
CA GLU A 508 -17.35 -10.23 50.05
C GLU A 508 -16.27 -11.02 50.81
N CYS A 509 -15.19 -11.42 50.14
CA CYS A 509 -14.11 -12.23 50.69
C CYS A 509 -12.84 -11.40 50.90
N GLN A 510 -12.07 -11.69 51.95
CA GLN A 510 -10.71 -11.18 52.12
C GLN A 510 -9.68 -12.21 51.64
N GLU A 511 -8.61 -11.75 51.00
CA GLU A 511 -7.51 -12.58 50.49
C GLU A 511 -6.85 -13.37 51.63
N GLY A 512 -6.77 -14.69 51.51
CA GLY A 512 -6.21 -15.62 52.52
C GLY A 512 -7.23 -16.38 53.36
N GLU A 513 -8.54 -16.12 53.23
CA GLU A 513 -9.57 -16.93 53.89
C GLU A 513 -9.76 -18.29 53.18
N THR A 514 -9.14 -19.33 53.73
CA THR A 514 -9.26 -20.71 53.23
C THR A 514 -10.38 -21.45 53.96
N SER A 515 -11.47 -21.74 53.24
CA SER A 515 -12.42 -22.78 53.65
C SER A 515 -12.27 -23.99 52.72
N SER A 516 -12.17 -25.19 53.32
CA SER A 516 -11.95 -26.47 52.63
C SER A 516 -13.08 -26.89 51.67
N MET A 517 -14.22 -26.17 51.67
CA MET A 517 -15.36 -26.42 50.79
C MET A 517 -15.24 -25.82 49.38
N TYR A 518 -14.21 -25.03 49.08
CA TYR A 518 -14.13 -24.17 47.88
C TYR A 518 -13.17 -24.66 46.76
N LEU A 519 -12.53 -25.83 46.92
CA LEU A 519 -11.50 -26.33 46.00
C LEU A 519 -12.03 -26.90 44.67
N SER A 520 -13.31 -27.28 44.58
CA SER A 520 -13.89 -27.86 43.36
C SER A 520 -14.17 -26.82 42.28
N ALA A 521 -14.48 -25.57 42.67
CA ALA A 521 -14.82 -24.49 41.73
C ALA A 521 -13.61 -23.95 40.95
N CYS A 522 -12.38 -24.13 41.48
CA CYS A 522 -11.13 -23.69 40.87
C CYS A 522 -10.44 -24.79 40.04
N ARG A 523 -11.20 -25.79 39.60
CA ARG A 523 -10.67 -26.94 38.87
C ARG A 523 -11.46 -27.13 37.57
N GLU A 524 -10.74 -27.18 36.45
CA GLU A 524 -11.31 -27.35 35.11
C GLU A 524 -12.13 -28.65 34.98
N ALA A 525 -11.60 -29.76 35.49
CA ALA A 525 -12.26 -31.07 35.50
C ALA A 525 -11.74 -31.96 36.64
N GLU A 526 -12.50 -32.97 37.05
CA GLU A 526 -12.05 -33.95 38.04
C GLU A 526 -10.71 -34.60 37.61
N GLY A 527 -9.74 -34.67 38.52
CA GLY A 527 -8.38 -35.15 38.24
C GLY A 527 -7.37 -34.10 37.74
N LYS A 528 -7.80 -32.92 37.27
CA LYS A 528 -6.89 -31.81 36.91
C LYS A 528 -6.39 -31.06 38.16
N GLN A 529 -5.25 -30.39 38.04
CA GLN A 529 -4.72 -29.55 39.12
C GLN A 529 -5.60 -28.31 39.33
N VAL A 530 -5.68 -27.85 40.58
CA VAL A 530 -6.35 -26.59 40.94
C VAL A 530 -5.60 -25.44 40.28
N CYS A 531 -6.32 -24.54 39.60
CA CYS A 531 -5.76 -23.41 38.86
C CYS A 531 -4.61 -23.81 37.91
N SER A 532 -4.73 -25.00 37.30
CA SER A 532 -3.71 -25.57 36.39
C SER A 532 -2.30 -25.64 36.99
N GLY A 533 -2.17 -25.59 38.33
CA GLY A 533 -0.89 -25.50 39.03
C GLY A 533 -0.14 -24.17 38.85
N ARG A 534 -0.77 -23.17 38.22
CA ARG A 534 -0.18 -21.85 37.90
C ARG A 534 -0.87 -20.71 38.65
N GLY A 535 -1.53 -21.03 39.76
CA GLY A 535 -2.20 -20.05 40.61
C GLY A 535 -2.71 -20.64 41.91
N GLU A 536 -3.24 -19.78 42.77
CA GLU A 536 -3.86 -20.15 44.04
C GLU A 536 -5.38 -19.98 43.96
N CYS A 537 -6.14 -20.92 44.54
CA CYS A 537 -7.59 -20.84 44.59
C CYS A 537 -8.02 -20.08 45.84
N SER A 538 -8.61 -18.90 45.65
CA SER A 538 -9.12 -18.06 46.72
C SER A 538 -10.55 -17.62 46.38
N CYS A 539 -11.49 -17.80 47.32
CA CYS A 539 -12.90 -17.42 47.14
C CYS A 539 -13.55 -17.98 45.83
N ASN A 540 -13.33 -19.27 45.53
CA ASN A 540 -13.82 -19.97 44.31
C ASN A 540 -13.30 -19.41 42.97
N GLN A 541 -12.22 -18.63 42.98
CA GLN A 541 -11.56 -18.10 41.78
C GLN A 541 -10.06 -18.37 41.82
N CYS A 542 -9.46 -18.49 40.64
CA CYS A 542 -8.02 -18.69 40.50
C CYS A 542 -7.28 -17.35 40.40
N LEU A 543 -6.30 -17.15 41.29
CA LEU A 543 -5.33 -16.07 41.23
C LEU A 543 -4.06 -16.57 40.57
N CYS A 544 -3.80 -16.16 39.33
CA CYS A 544 -2.66 -16.63 38.56
C CYS A 544 -1.36 -15.99 39.04
N TYR A 545 -0.28 -16.78 39.08
CA TYR A 545 1.02 -16.29 39.48
C TYR A 545 1.59 -15.30 38.46
N GLU A 546 2.35 -14.32 38.96
CA GLU A 546 3.14 -13.42 38.11
C GLU A 546 4.28 -14.20 37.44
N SER A 547 4.63 -13.79 36.22
CA SER A 547 5.68 -14.42 35.42
C SER A 547 6.57 -13.36 34.79
N GLU A 548 7.89 -13.60 34.78
CA GLU A 548 8.86 -12.72 34.11
C GLU A 548 8.79 -12.82 32.58
N PHE A 549 8.11 -13.85 32.05
CA PHE A 549 8.03 -14.12 30.60
C PHE A 549 6.80 -13.50 29.93
N GLY A 550 5.81 -13.05 30.71
CA GLY A 550 4.56 -12.48 30.24
C GLY A 550 3.42 -12.74 31.21
N LYS A 551 2.18 -12.74 30.73
CA LYS A 551 0.98 -12.87 31.58
C LYS A 551 0.40 -14.27 31.52
N ILE A 552 0.09 -14.82 32.69
CA ILE A 552 -0.72 -16.03 32.86
C ILE A 552 -2.15 -15.58 33.16
N TYR A 553 -3.12 -16.12 32.44
CA TYR A 553 -4.53 -15.74 32.55
C TYR A 553 -5.44 -16.95 32.25
N GLY A 554 -6.75 -16.74 32.33
CA GLY A 554 -7.75 -17.81 32.21
C GLY A 554 -8.46 -18.06 33.53
N SER A 555 -9.67 -18.62 33.48
CA SER A 555 -10.47 -18.89 34.68
C SER A 555 -9.81 -19.88 35.63
N PHE A 556 -8.92 -20.72 35.10
CA PHE A 556 -8.13 -21.72 35.80
C PHE A 556 -6.63 -21.52 35.57
N CYS A 557 -6.18 -20.32 35.17
CA CYS A 557 -4.78 -20.03 34.84
C CYS A 557 -4.19 -20.97 33.77
N GLU A 558 -5.02 -21.35 32.79
CA GLU A 558 -4.75 -22.30 31.71
C GLU A 558 -4.13 -21.66 30.47
N CYS A 559 -4.15 -20.32 30.36
CA CYS A 559 -3.61 -19.60 29.22
C CYS A 559 -2.41 -18.72 29.59
N ASP A 560 -1.58 -18.45 28.58
CA ASP A 560 -0.49 -17.49 28.66
C ASP A 560 -0.25 -16.84 27.28
N ASP A 561 0.49 -15.74 27.26
CA ASP A 561 0.83 -14.96 26.07
C ASP A 561 2.28 -15.18 25.56
N PHE A 562 2.98 -16.21 26.06
CA PHE A 562 4.40 -16.43 25.77
C PHE A 562 4.77 -17.84 25.27
N SER A 563 3.84 -18.80 25.31
CA SER A 563 4.08 -20.21 24.93
C SER A 563 3.73 -20.57 23.49
N CYS A 564 3.46 -19.60 22.61
CA CYS A 564 3.18 -19.87 21.19
C CYS A 564 4.42 -20.26 20.37
N ALA A 565 4.19 -20.71 19.13
CA ALA A 565 5.23 -21.12 18.21
C ALA A 565 6.24 -19.98 17.90
N ARG A 566 7.52 -20.34 17.81
CA ARG A 566 8.61 -19.42 17.45
C ARG A 566 9.21 -19.80 16.10
N HIS A 567 9.56 -18.80 15.30
CA HIS A 567 10.35 -18.98 14.09
C HIS A 567 11.58 -18.10 14.17
N LYS A 568 12.76 -18.71 13.99
CA LYS A 568 14.06 -18.04 14.19
C LYS A 568 14.18 -17.34 15.56
N GLY A 569 13.60 -17.95 16.60
CA GLY A 569 13.63 -17.44 17.99
C GLY A 569 12.57 -16.38 18.32
N ILE A 570 11.85 -15.83 17.33
CA ILE A 570 10.85 -14.78 17.53
C ILE A 570 9.46 -15.41 17.67
N LEU A 571 8.73 -15.04 18.72
CA LEU A 571 7.34 -15.47 18.97
C LEU A 571 6.43 -15.02 17.82
N CYS A 572 5.66 -15.94 17.25
CA CYS A 572 4.77 -15.69 16.11
C CYS A 572 5.46 -14.97 14.93
N SER A 573 6.75 -15.23 14.73
CA SER A 573 7.60 -14.57 13.72
C SER A 573 7.65 -13.03 13.81
N GLY A 574 7.19 -12.43 14.91
CA GLY A 574 7.00 -10.97 15.02
C GLY A 574 5.87 -10.44 14.14
N HIS A 575 5.02 -11.33 13.64
CA HIS A 575 3.93 -11.07 12.72
C HIS A 575 2.59 -11.60 13.25
N GLY A 576 2.46 -11.74 14.56
CA GLY A 576 1.24 -12.16 15.22
C GLY A 576 1.30 -11.97 16.73
N GLU A 577 0.15 -12.02 17.37
CA GLU A 577 0.02 -11.99 18.82
C GLU A 577 -0.23 -13.41 19.35
N CYS A 578 0.37 -13.73 20.50
CA CYS A 578 0.20 -15.05 21.12
C CYS A 578 -1.02 -15.05 22.04
N HIS A 579 -1.97 -15.94 21.76
CA HIS A 579 -3.18 -16.11 22.54
C HIS A 579 -3.36 -17.59 22.88
N CYS A 580 -3.07 -17.96 24.13
CA CYS A 580 -3.29 -19.30 24.69
C CYS A 580 -2.70 -20.44 23.83
N GLY A 581 -1.44 -20.27 23.40
CA GLY A 581 -0.71 -21.27 22.60
C GLY A 581 -0.89 -21.15 21.08
N GLU A 582 -1.80 -20.29 20.60
CA GLU A 582 -1.98 -20.01 19.17
C GLU A 582 -1.49 -18.62 18.76
N CYS A 583 -0.83 -18.54 17.60
CA CYS A 583 -0.47 -17.26 17.01
C CYS A 583 -1.64 -16.69 16.19
N LYS A 584 -2.16 -15.52 16.62
CA LYS A 584 -3.11 -14.72 15.83
C LYS A 584 -2.33 -13.81 14.89
N CYS A 585 -2.25 -14.19 13.62
CA CYS A 585 -1.42 -13.49 12.64
C CYS A 585 -1.93 -12.10 12.29
N HIS A 586 -0.99 -11.19 12.10
CA HIS A 586 -1.23 -9.87 11.54
C HIS A 586 -1.71 -9.98 10.09
N ALA A 587 -2.63 -9.12 9.67
CA ALA A 587 -3.08 -9.10 8.27
C ALA A 587 -1.88 -8.94 7.32
N GLY A 588 -1.87 -9.74 6.26
CA GLY A 588 -0.70 -9.90 5.40
C GLY A 588 0.11 -11.16 5.71
N TYR A 589 -0.22 -11.91 6.77
CA TYR A 589 0.52 -13.11 7.18
C TYR A 589 -0.42 -14.26 7.56
N ILE A 590 0.01 -15.49 7.27
CA ILE A 590 -0.72 -16.74 7.52
C ILE A 590 0.21 -17.83 8.07
N GLY A 591 -0.38 -18.94 8.51
CA GLY A 591 0.30 -20.12 9.04
C GLY A 591 0.43 -20.11 10.57
N ASP A 592 0.69 -21.28 11.15
CA ASP A 592 0.62 -21.50 12.61
C ASP A 592 1.61 -20.66 13.43
N ASN A 593 2.66 -20.14 12.79
CA ASN A 593 3.67 -19.26 13.39
C ASN A 593 3.76 -17.89 12.69
N CYS A 594 2.80 -17.55 11.82
CA CYS A 594 2.72 -16.29 11.07
C CYS A 594 3.94 -15.93 10.23
N ASN A 595 4.68 -16.93 9.75
CA ASN A 595 5.89 -16.69 8.94
C ASN A 595 5.61 -16.42 7.45
N CYS A 596 4.41 -16.71 6.97
CA CYS A 596 4.11 -16.74 5.54
C CYS A 596 3.35 -15.48 5.12
N SER A 597 3.97 -14.64 4.28
CA SER A 597 3.32 -13.43 3.76
C SER A 597 2.25 -13.76 2.71
N THR A 598 1.11 -13.08 2.75
CA THR A 598 0.08 -13.12 1.71
C THR A 598 0.31 -12.09 0.61
N GLU A 599 1.39 -11.30 0.69
CA GLU A 599 1.71 -10.31 -0.33
C GLU A 599 2.18 -10.98 -1.61
N THR A 600 1.49 -10.72 -2.72
CA THR A 600 1.80 -11.28 -4.04
C THR A 600 2.58 -10.32 -4.94
N SER A 601 2.78 -9.07 -4.52
CA SER A 601 3.51 -8.04 -5.28
C SER A 601 4.91 -8.48 -5.75
N PRO A 602 5.72 -9.23 -4.96
CA PRO A 602 7.05 -9.66 -5.39
C PRO A 602 7.00 -10.82 -6.39
N CYS A 603 5.86 -11.48 -6.52
CA CYS A 603 5.65 -12.62 -7.42
C CYS A 603 5.14 -12.20 -8.81
N ILE A 604 4.83 -10.92 -9.03
CA ILE A 604 4.32 -10.42 -10.31
C ILE A 604 5.51 -10.04 -11.19
N SER A 605 5.63 -10.67 -12.36
CA SER A 605 6.67 -10.35 -13.35
C SER A 605 6.34 -9.07 -14.14
N ASP A 606 7.32 -8.54 -14.88
CA ASP A 606 7.18 -7.30 -15.69
C ASP A 606 6.07 -7.37 -16.75
N ASP A 607 5.68 -8.58 -17.16
CA ASP A 607 4.58 -8.86 -18.09
C ASP A 607 3.19 -8.89 -17.39
N GLY A 608 3.15 -8.61 -16.09
CA GLY A 608 1.95 -8.59 -15.27
C GLY A 608 1.43 -9.97 -14.87
N GLN A 609 2.13 -11.06 -15.21
CA GLN A 609 1.72 -12.41 -14.84
C GLN A 609 2.27 -12.83 -13.48
N MET A 610 1.53 -13.68 -12.77
CA MET A 610 2.02 -14.27 -11.53
C MET A 610 3.06 -15.35 -11.86
N CYS A 611 4.28 -15.18 -11.36
CA CYS A 611 5.41 -16.06 -11.58
C CYS A 611 5.64 -16.37 -13.08
N SER A 612 5.50 -15.37 -13.94
CA SER A 612 5.59 -15.49 -15.41
C SER A 612 4.67 -16.56 -16.02
N GLY A 613 3.64 -17.02 -15.29
CA GLY A 613 2.77 -18.14 -15.66
C GLY A 613 3.41 -19.53 -15.52
N ARG A 614 4.58 -19.63 -14.89
CA ARG A 614 5.43 -20.84 -14.83
C ARG A 614 5.60 -21.42 -13.42
N GLY A 615 4.83 -20.90 -12.46
CA GLY A 615 4.92 -21.28 -11.06
C GLY A 615 3.74 -20.75 -10.24
N SER A 616 3.79 -21.04 -8.94
CA SER A 616 2.81 -20.56 -7.96
C SER A 616 3.49 -19.67 -6.93
N CYS A 617 2.86 -18.55 -6.56
CA CYS A 617 3.34 -17.69 -5.49
C CYS A 617 3.00 -18.30 -4.12
N VAL A 618 4.01 -18.65 -3.34
CA VAL A 618 3.87 -19.22 -1.99
C VAL A 618 4.65 -18.33 -1.03
N CYS A 619 3.96 -17.77 -0.04
CA CYS A 619 4.55 -16.88 0.98
C CYS A 619 5.31 -15.66 0.40
N GLY A 620 4.83 -15.09 -0.71
CA GLY A 620 5.47 -13.96 -1.39
C GLY A 620 6.71 -14.30 -2.22
N ARG A 621 6.91 -15.59 -2.55
CA ARG A 621 7.97 -16.05 -3.48
C ARG A 621 7.42 -17.01 -4.51
N CYS A 622 7.95 -16.94 -5.73
CA CYS A 622 7.57 -17.87 -6.78
C CYS A 622 8.22 -19.24 -6.60
N GLN A 623 7.40 -20.27 -6.56
CA GLN A 623 7.82 -21.65 -6.67
C GLN A 623 7.58 -22.11 -8.11
N CYS A 624 8.66 -22.18 -8.90
CA CYS A 624 8.59 -22.52 -10.31
C CYS A 624 8.22 -24.00 -10.48
N THR A 625 7.12 -24.25 -11.17
CA THR A 625 6.62 -25.59 -11.48
C THR A 625 7.05 -26.07 -12.85
N GLU A 626 7.38 -25.14 -13.77
CA GLU A 626 7.83 -25.48 -15.12
C GLU A 626 9.30 -25.97 -15.11
N PRO A 627 9.60 -27.15 -15.69
CA PRO A 627 10.96 -27.70 -15.70
C PRO A 627 11.96 -26.78 -16.41
N GLY A 628 13.01 -26.38 -15.68
CA GLY A 628 14.08 -25.51 -16.19
C GLY A 628 13.75 -24.01 -16.14
N ALA A 629 12.59 -23.63 -15.58
CA ALA A 629 12.28 -22.26 -15.23
C ALA A 629 12.87 -21.90 -13.86
N PHE A 630 13.48 -20.71 -13.76
CA PHE A 630 14.09 -20.16 -12.55
C PHE A 630 14.08 -18.62 -12.58
N GLY A 631 14.53 -18.01 -11.49
CA GLY A 631 14.43 -16.55 -11.29
C GLY A 631 13.39 -16.21 -10.22
N ASP A 632 13.40 -14.97 -9.76
CA ASP A 632 12.55 -14.52 -8.64
C ASP A 632 11.05 -14.60 -8.98
N THR A 633 10.73 -14.49 -10.28
CA THR A 633 9.38 -14.60 -10.84
C THR A 633 9.28 -15.70 -11.89
N CYS A 634 10.18 -16.68 -11.87
CA CYS A 634 10.30 -17.76 -12.86
C CYS A 634 10.49 -17.27 -14.31
N GLU A 635 11.05 -16.08 -14.49
CA GLU A 635 11.15 -15.40 -15.79
C GLU A 635 12.20 -16.02 -16.73
N LYS A 636 13.18 -16.75 -16.18
CA LYS A 636 14.26 -17.36 -16.96
C LYS A 636 13.95 -18.82 -17.20
N CYS A 637 13.65 -19.19 -18.44
CA CYS A 637 13.55 -20.59 -18.84
C CYS A 637 14.27 -20.85 -20.17
N PRO A 638 15.60 -21.09 -20.15
CA PRO A 638 16.39 -21.36 -21.36
C PRO A 638 16.00 -22.65 -22.09
N THR A 639 15.35 -23.59 -21.38
CA THR A 639 14.93 -24.90 -21.91
C THR A 639 13.46 -24.95 -22.31
N CYS A 640 12.72 -23.85 -22.17
CA CYS A 640 11.31 -23.82 -22.52
C CYS A 640 11.11 -23.64 -24.04
N PRO A 641 10.01 -24.15 -24.62
CA PRO A 641 9.74 -24.00 -26.04
C PRO A 641 9.68 -22.52 -26.45
N ASP A 642 10.39 -22.15 -27.51
CA ASP A 642 10.42 -20.78 -28.04
C ASP A 642 9.01 -20.26 -28.31
N ALA A 643 8.81 -18.94 -28.12
CA ALA A 643 7.53 -18.26 -28.40
C ALA A 643 6.99 -18.49 -29.82
N CYS A 644 7.85 -18.87 -30.78
CA CYS A 644 7.48 -19.28 -32.13
C CYS A 644 6.75 -20.64 -32.20
N GLY A 645 7.02 -21.57 -31.27
CA GLY A 645 6.37 -22.88 -31.18
C GLY A 645 4.95 -22.78 -30.61
N THR A 646 4.75 -21.98 -29.56
CA THR A 646 3.48 -21.88 -28.83
C THR A 646 2.47 -20.95 -29.51
N LYS A 647 2.91 -19.84 -30.13
CA LYS A 647 2.00 -18.87 -30.79
C LYS A 647 1.49 -19.32 -32.16
N ARG A 648 2.17 -20.24 -32.85
CA ARG A 648 1.75 -20.73 -34.19
C ARG A 648 0.45 -21.53 -34.14
N TYR A 649 0.23 -22.32 -33.08
CA TYR A 649 -0.97 -23.15 -32.96
C TYR A 649 -2.17 -22.40 -32.35
N GLY A 650 -1.96 -21.48 -31.40
CA GLY A 650 -3.05 -20.76 -30.73
C GLY A 650 -3.64 -19.57 -31.51
N CYS A 651 -2.79 -18.70 -32.08
CA CYS A 651 -3.26 -17.47 -32.72
C CYS A 651 -3.83 -17.70 -34.13
N ILE A 652 -3.34 -18.71 -34.86
CA ILE A 652 -3.84 -19.01 -36.22
C ILE A 652 -5.28 -19.56 -36.17
N LEU A 653 -5.66 -20.28 -35.11
CA LEU A 653 -7.01 -20.85 -34.97
C LEU A 653 -8.08 -19.79 -34.60
N ILE A 654 -7.72 -18.75 -33.85
CA ILE A 654 -8.69 -17.74 -33.38
C ILE A 654 -8.94 -16.65 -34.44
N VAL A 655 -7.93 -16.24 -35.21
CA VAL A 655 -8.07 -15.11 -36.15
C VAL A 655 -8.70 -15.53 -37.50
N HIS A 656 -8.62 -16.81 -37.90
CA HIS A 656 -9.12 -17.27 -39.22
C HIS A 656 -10.53 -17.89 -39.22
N THR A 657 -11.20 -17.99 -38.07
CA THR A 657 -12.52 -18.65 -37.96
C THR A 657 -13.78 -17.84 -38.28
N PRO A 658 -13.77 -16.53 -38.63
CA PRO A 658 -15.00 -15.88 -39.12
C PRO A 658 -15.23 -16.02 -40.64
N LYS A 659 -14.20 -16.29 -41.46
CA LYS A 659 -14.32 -16.23 -42.94
C LYS A 659 -14.45 -17.57 -43.68
N LEU A 660 -14.32 -18.71 -42.99
CA LEU A 660 -14.45 -20.03 -43.63
C LEU A 660 -15.85 -20.68 -43.53
N LYS A 661 -16.74 -20.20 -42.64
CA LYS A 661 -18.13 -20.70 -42.57
C LYS A 661 -19.04 -20.16 -43.70
N LYS A 662 -18.71 -19.03 -44.33
CA LYS A 662 -19.50 -18.47 -45.46
C LYS A 662 -19.19 -19.08 -46.84
N LYS A 663 -18.02 -19.72 -47.03
CA LYS A 663 -17.67 -20.39 -48.31
C LYS A 663 -18.10 -21.87 -48.38
N ARG A 664 -18.42 -22.53 -47.27
CA ARG A 664 -18.98 -23.90 -47.27
C ARG A 664 -20.47 -23.94 -47.64
N ASN A 665 -21.25 -22.90 -47.34
CA ASN A 665 -22.68 -22.84 -47.68
C ASN A 665 -23.00 -22.48 -49.15
N ILE A 666 -22.02 -22.01 -49.94
CA ILE A 666 -22.23 -21.73 -51.38
C ILE A 666 -21.82 -22.94 -52.25
N LYS A 667 -20.93 -23.81 -51.78
CA LYS A 667 -20.58 -25.06 -52.49
C LYS A 667 -21.59 -26.21 -52.27
N GLN A 668 -22.28 -26.27 -51.12
CA GLN A 668 -23.31 -27.30 -50.89
C GLN A 668 -24.65 -27.04 -51.61
N LYS A 669 -24.95 -25.80 -52.05
CA LYS A 669 -26.16 -25.50 -52.84
C LYS A 669 -26.01 -25.72 -54.36
N LYS A 670 -24.79 -25.90 -54.89
CA LYS A 670 -24.54 -26.23 -56.31
C LYS A 670 -24.40 -27.72 -56.61
N GLN A 671 -24.39 -28.58 -55.58
CA GLN A 671 -24.26 -30.04 -55.75
C GLN A 671 -25.57 -30.82 -55.51
N LYS A 672 -26.68 -30.12 -55.20
CA LYS A 672 -28.05 -30.67 -55.12
C LYS A 672 -28.93 -30.32 -56.33
N ARG A 673 -28.33 -30.09 -57.51
CA ARG A 673 -29.02 -29.91 -58.80
C ARG A 673 -28.48 -30.79 -59.94
N LYS A 674 -27.71 -31.82 -59.59
CA LYS A 674 -27.38 -32.95 -60.46
C LYS A 674 -27.35 -34.18 -59.57
N TYR A 675 -28.53 -34.73 -59.34
CA TYR A 675 -28.92 -36.13 -59.11
C TYR A 675 -30.38 -36.11 -58.65
#